data_AF-A0AAD9I4N1-F1
#
_entry.id   AF-A0AAD9I4N1-F1
#
_cell.length_a   1.000
_cell.length_b   1.000
_cell.length_c   1.000
_cell.angle_alpha   90.00
_cell.angle_beta   90.00
_cell.angle_gamma   90.00
#
_symmetry.space_group_name_H-M   'P 1'
#
loop_
_entity.id
_entity.type
_entity.pdbx_description
1 polymer ?
#
loop_
_entity_poly.entity_id
_entity_poly.type
_entity_poly.pdbx_seq_one_letter_code
_entity_poly.pdbx_strand_id
1 'polypeptide(L)'
;MSDAEVEQIRKLQAERNAAAAAKKGSRTFDPSTQRAASALNKAKLSEAMDTDLYDSGDKFAGYNTTIPAQGLDDDDDDDDDADMEDANGGGRRLVGQYTATRAQIDEFARGAGVEEDDILAGRGERSNRIADRETDYQKRRFNRVLTPTRADPFAANRQAGAAHSEDGDTYRDVMERQNLEREEERVRRAIEEKRKEAPEQEHRPTLQDADAADKANEEPGSAEAVAAGRKRKKRWDVATADGEATAAAPAPEPKKRSRWDQTPALPGTGDEGAKKRSRWDQAPSATPVGNAGLATPAPPSAQAVVAAPNFGADAARYVPLSDEELDAMLPGEAQGYKILAFPPGYAPVRAPAHKLMQTPVPAPGFIMQDANAGRITGGQMPKEMPGVGDLQFFKSEDMAYFGKLADGSNEDSLSVEELKERKIMRLLLKVKNGTPPMRKTALRQLTDNARSFGAGPLFNQILPLLMEKTLEDQERHLLVKVIDRILYKLDDMVRPYVHKILVVIEPLLIDQDYYARVEGREIISNLSKAAGLATMISVMRPDIDHVDEYVRNTTARAFAVVASALGIPALLPFLQAVCRSKKSWQARHTGVKIVQQIPILMGCAVLPHLKRLVDCIAPNLNDEQTKVRTVTSLAIAALAEASNPYGIESFDDILNPLWTGARKQRGKGLAGFLKAVGYIIPLMDEEYANYYTNQIMEILLREFASPDEEMKKVVLKVISQCAATDGVTAGYLKEHVLDDFFKAFWVRRMALDKRNYRQVVETTVDIGQKVGVSEILERIVVNLKDESEAYRKMTVETVEKMVASLGAADIGDRLEERLIDGILHAFQEQSVEDIVMLNGFGSVVNGLGARCKPYLPQIASTILWRLNNKSATVRQQAADLISRIAMVMKQCGEDALMGKLGVVLYEYLGEEYPEVLGSILGALRTCSRA
;
A
#
# COMPACT_ATOMS: atom_id res chain seq x y z
N MET A 1 -75.16 27.93 5.54
CA MET A 1 -75.37 26.96 4.44
C MET A 1 -76.45 26.01 4.91
N SER A 2 -77.52 25.89 4.14
CA SER A 2 -78.66 25.05 4.48
C SER A 2 -78.28 23.55 4.38
N ASP A 3 -78.94 22.68 5.12
CA ASP A 3 -78.64 21.23 5.10
C ASP A 3 -78.73 20.64 3.68
N ALA A 4 -79.58 21.21 2.83
CA ALA A 4 -79.69 20.87 1.41
C ALA A 4 -78.41 21.18 0.61
N GLU A 5 -77.73 22.29 0.91
CA GLU A 5 -76.46 22.65 0.27
C GLU A 5 -75.32 21.72 0.71
N VAL A 6 -75.35 21.27 1.98
CA VAL A 6 -74.36 20.32 2.51
C VAL A 6 -74.56 18.92 1.90
N GLU A 7 -75.80 18.49 1.71
CA GLU A 7 -76.12 17.24 1.01
C GLU A 7 -75.73 17.31 -0.47
N GLN A 8 -75.96 18.45 -1.13
CA GLN A 8 -75.57 18.66 -2.52
C GLN A 8 -74.04 18.65 -2.69
N ILE A 9 -73.30 19.25 -1.75
CA ILE A 9 -71.82 19.18 -1.73
C ILE A 9 -71.33 17.76 -1.49
N ARG A 10 -71.96 16.99 -0.58
CA ARG A 10 -71.62 15.57 -0.36
C ARG A 10 -71.88 14.72 -1.60
N LYS A 11 -72.98 14.96 -2.31
CA LYS A 11 -73.33 14.24 -3.54
C LYS A 11 -72.32 14.55 -4.66
N LEU A 12 -71.94 15.82 -4.81
CA LEU A 12 -70.91 16.25 -5.75
C LEU A 12 -69.51 15.73 -5.38
N GLN A 13 -69.18 15.63 -4.09
CA GLN A 13 -67.94 14.99 -3.64
C GLN A 13 -67.93 13.48 -3.91
N ALA A 14 -69.06 12.80 -3.71
CA ALA A 14 -69.21 11.37 -4.00
C ALA A 14 -69.11 11.09 -5.50
N GLU A 15 -69.74 11.90 -6.35
CA GLU A 15 -69.60 11.81 -7.82
C GLU A 15 -68.18 12.11 -8.28
N ARG A 16 -67.51 13.12 -7.68
CA ARG A 16 -66.10 13.43 -7.99
C ARG A 16 -65.17 12.29 -7.59
N ASN A 17 -65.43 11.65 -6.46
CA ASN A 17 -64.64 10.49 -5.99
C ASN A 17 -64.91 9.24 -6.83
N ALA A 18 -66.15 9.02 -7.30
CA ALA A 18 -66.49 7.95 -8.22
C ALA A 18 -65.87 8.17 -9.62
N ALA A 19 -65.85 9.41 -10.12
CA ALA A 19 -65.19 9.77 -11.37
C ALA A 19 -63.65 9.66 -11.29
N ALA A 20 -63.07 9.96 -10.13
CA ALA A 20 -61.63 9.78 -9.88
C ALA A 20 -61.25 8.29 -9.75
N ALA A 21 -62.14 7.45 -9.21
CA ALA A 21 -61.96 6.00 -9.15
C ALA A 21 -62.07 5.35 -10.55
N ALA A 22 -62.98 5.83 -11.40
CA ALA A 22 -63.11 5.37 -12.79
C ALA A 22 -61.89 5.75 -13.66
N LYS A 23 -61.25 6.91 -13.41
CA LYS A 23 -60.02 7.34 -14.11
C LYS A 23 -58.74 6.62 -13.69
N LYS A 24 -58.75 5.81 -12.62
CA LYS A 24 -57.60 4.98 -12.23
C LYS A 24 -57.46 3.69 -13.07
N GLY A 25 -58.47 3.33 -13.88
CA GLY A 25 -58.48 2.10 -14.68
C GLY A 25 -58.13 2.25 -16.17
N SER A 26 -57.93 3.47 -16.71
CA SER A 26 -57.58 3.65 -18.12
C SER A 26 -56.48 4.69 -18.31
N ARG A 27 -55.25 4.25 -18.62
CA ARG A 27 -54.23 5.11 -19.24
C ARG A 27 -53.92 4.57 -20.62
N THR A 28 -54.86 4.77 -21.53
CA THR A 28 -54.60 4.73 -22.97
C THR A 28 -55.07 6.05 -23.58
N PHE A 29 -54.09 6.80 -24.10
CA PHE A 29 -54.14 7.79 -25.18
C PHE A 29 -55.25 8.87 -25.19
N ASP A 30 -54.87 10.13 -24.98
CA ASP A 30 -55.68 11.32 -25.32
C ASP A 30 -55.08 12.00 -26.57
N PRO A 31 -55.79 12.04 -27.72
CA PRO A 31 -55.25 12.45 -29.03
C PRO A 31 -55.17 13.98 -29.24
N SER A 32 -55.37 14.80 -28.21
CA SER A 32 -55.51 16.27 -28.35
C SER A 32 -54.27 17.10 -27.99
N THR A 33 -53.15 16.47 -27.61
CA THR A 33 -51.92 17.20 -27.23
C THR A 33 -50.66 16.58 -27.86
N GLN A 34 -50.24 17.12 -29.00
CA GLN A 34 -48.96 16.78 -29.66
C GLN A 34 -47.76 17.42 -28.93
N ARG A 35 -47.33 16.83 -27.80
CA ARG A 35 -45.97 17.04 -27.27
C ARG A 35 -45.57 15.85 -26.39
N ALA A 36 -44.55 15.11 -26.85
CA ALA A 36 -43.96 14.00 -26.13
C ALA A 36 -43.17 14.52 -24.92
N ALA A 37 -43.63 14.21 -23.71
CA ALA A 37 -42.91 14.43 -22.47
C ALA A 37 -42.31 13.11 -21.99
N SER A 38 -41.10 12.80 -22.48
CA SER A 38 -40.25 11.69 -22.03
C SER A 38 -39.57 12.01 -20.69
N ALA A 39 -40.34 12.23 -19.63
CA ALA A 39 -39.77 12.39 -18.28
C ALA A 39 -40.81 12.04 -17.20
N LEU A 40 -40.53 10.94 -16.48
CA LEU A 40 -41.06 10.44 -15.20
C LEU A 40 -41.67 9.02 -15.28
N ASN A 41 -40.81 8.01 -15.26
CA ASN A 41 -41.13 6.64 -14.83
C ASN A 41 -40.53 6.41 -13.44
N LYS A 42 -41.37 6.43 -12.38
CA LYS A 42 -41.10 5.75 -11.10
C LYS A 42 -42.32 4.88 -10.78
N ALA A 43 -42.29 3.63 -11.20
CA ALA A 43 -43.21 2.57 -10.79
C ALA A 43 -42.54 1.70 -9.71
N LYS A 44 -43.29 1.25 -8.70
CA LYS A 44 -42.80 0.44 -7.58
C LYS A 44 -42.73 -1.04 -7.97
N LEU A 45 -41.61 -1.68 -7.67
CA LEU A 45 -41.23 -3.06 -8.04
C LEU A 45 -41.99 -4.18 -7.29
N SER A 46 -43.18 -3.94 -6.74
CA SER A 46 -43.87 -4.91 -5.86
C SER A 46 -45.22 -5.41 -6.38
N GLU A 47 -45.65 -5.01 -7.57
CA GLU A 47 -46.90 -5.49 -8.18
C GLU A 47 -46.58 -6.21 -9.49
N ALA A 48 -46.57 -7.55 -9.45
CA ALA A 48 -46.51 -8.39 -10.64
C ALA A 48 -47.86 -8.31 -11.36
N MET A 49 -47.89 -7.67 -12.54
CA MET A 49 -49.03 -7.69 -13.44
C MET A 49 -48.91 -8.90 -14.38
N ASP A 50 -49.35 -10.08 -13.94
CA ASP A 50 -50.02 -11.07 -14.81
C ASP A 50 -50.51 -12.26 -13.96
N THR A 51 -51.73 -12.17 -13.42
CA THR A 51 -52.35 -13.26 -12.63
C THR A 51 -53.45 -14.01 -13.39
N ASP A 52 -53.78 -13.59 -14.61
CA ASP A 52 -54.91 -14.18 -15.36
C ASP A 52 -54.47 -15.26 -16.37
N LEU A 53 -53.16 -15.44 -16.61
CA LEU A 53 -52.63 -16.40 -17.58
C LEU A 53 -52.13 -17.72 -16.96
N TYR A 54 -51.92 -17.78 -15.64
CA TYR A 54 -51.43 -18.99 -14.95
C TYR A 54 -52.42 -19.44 -13.86
N ASP A 55 -53.07 -20.57 -14.13
CA ASP A 55 -54.00 -21.28 -13.24
C ASP A 55 -53.37 -21.55 -11.85
N SER A 56 -54.02 -21.03 -10.81
CA SER A 56 -53.57 -21.06 -9.41
C SER A 56 -53.85 -22.42 -8.74
N GLY A 57 -53.18 -23.47 -9.23
CA GLY A 57 -53.13 -24.79 -8.60
C GLY A 57 -51.76 -25.04 -7.98
N ASP A 58 -51.73 -25.32 -6.68
CA ASP A 58 -50.57 -25.45 -5.79
C ASP A 58 -49.65 -26.65 -6.14
N LYS A 59 -48.92 -26.55 -7.27
CA LYS A 59 -48.13 -27.64 -7.86
C LYS A 59 -46.79 -27.93 -7.17
N PHE A 60 -46.42 -27.17 -6.14
CA PHE A 60 -45.10 -27.31 -5.49
C PHE A 60 -45.14 -27.55 -3.97
N ALA A 61 -46.30 -27.87 -3.39
CA ALA A 61 -46.48 -28.13 -1.96
C ALA A 61 -45.75 -29.40 -1.40
N GLY A 62 -44.79 -29.96 -2.15
CA GLY A 62 -43.99 -31.12 -1.75
C GLY A 62 -42.53 -31.10 -2.22
N TYR A 63 -42.03 -29.97 -2.75
CA TYR A 63 -40.64 -29.84 -3.18
C TYR A 63 -39.82 -29.05 -2.15
N ASN A 64 -38.61 -29.53 -1.84
CA ASN A 64 -37.67 -28.83 -0.95
C ASN A 64 -37.24 -27.50 -1.58
N THR A 65 -37.54 -26.37 -0.92
CA THR A 65 -37.30 -25.01 -1.42
C THR A 65 -35.91 -24.46 -1.12
N THR A 66 -34.90 -25.30 -0.89
CA THR A 66 -33.53 -24.86 -0.61
C THR A 66 -32.50 -25.75 -1.28
N ILE A 67 -31.73 -25.18 -2.21
CA ILE A 67 -30.50 -25.75 -2.75
C ILE A 67 -29.33 -25.13 -1.97
N PRO A 68 -28.37 -25.91 -1.44
CA PRO A 68 -27.15 -25.36 -0.86
C PRO A 68 -26.26 -24.82 -1.99
N ALA A 69 -26.18 -23.49 -2.14
CA ALA A 69 -25.27 -22.84 -3.06
C ALA A 69 -23.91 -22.64 -2.39
N GLN A 70 -22.96 -23.46 -2.79
CA GLN A 70 -21.53 -23.35 -2.50
C GLN A 70 -20.84 -23.01 -3.82
N GLY A 71 -20.13 -21.87 -3.85
CA GLY A 71 -19.09 -21.51 -4.82
C GLY A 71 -19.55 -21.17 -6.24
N LEU A 72 -19.29 -19.91 -6.65
CA LEU A 72 -18.89 -19.47 -8.00
C LEU A 72 -18.78 -17.93 -7.96
N ASP A 73 -17.56 -17.44 -7.82
CA ASP A 73 -17.14 -16.12 -8.30
C ASP A 73 -16.83 -16.27 -9.80
N ASP A 74 -17.22 -15.29 -10.61
CA ASP A 74 -16.49 -14.85 -11.81
C ASP A 74 -16.91 -13.42 -12.12
N ASP A 75 -15.89 -12.62 -12.42
CA ASP A 75 -15.86 -11.19 -12.74
C ASP A 75 -16.49 -10.87 -14.10
N ASP A 76 -17.02 -9.64 -14.25
CA ASP A 76 -16.62 -8.68 -15.30
C ASP A 76 -17.35 -7.32 -15.14
N ASP A 77 -16.59 -6.27 -15.45
CA ASP A 77 -16.74 -4.84 -15.16
C ASP A 77 -17.91 -4.09 -15.86
N ASP A 78 -18.37 -2.98 -15.24
CA ASP A 78 -18.25 -1.59 -15.76
C ASP A 78 -19.16 -0.58 -15.02
N ASP A 79 -18.49 0.43 -14.45
CA ASP A 79 -18.79 1.87 -14.24
C ASP A 79 -20.08 2.45 -13.59
N ASP A 80 -19.78 3.55 -12.86
CA ASP A 80 -20.52 4.78 -12.53
C ASP A 80 -21.28 4.97 -11.20
N ASP A 81 -20.87 6.05 -10.53
CA ASP A 81 -21.36 6.73 -9.32
C ASP A 81 -22.87 7.04 -9.32
N ALA A 82 -23.54 6.83 -8.17
CA ALA A 82 -24.64 7.69 -7.70
C ALA A 82 -25.01 7.45 -6.21
N ASP A 83 -25.16 8.56 -5.49
CA ASP A 83 -25.57 8.69 -4.08
C ASP A 83 -26.91 8.02 -3.71
N MET A 84 -26.89 7.37 -2.53
CA MET A 84 -27.93 7.17 -1.48
C MET A 84 -29.43 7.36 -1.81
N GLU A 85 -30.22 6.30 -1.60
CA GLU A 85 -31.56 6.42 -1.00
C GLU A 85 -31.96 5.14 -0.23
N ASP A 86 -32.24 5.31 1.05
CA ASP A 86 -32.61 4.29 2.04
C ASP A 86 -34.11 3.94 1.91
N ALA A 87 -34.48 2.70 1.54
CA ALA A 87 -35.87 2.23 1.57
C ALA A 87 -36.00 0.69 1.68
N ASN A 88 -35.93 0.21 2.93
CA ASN A 88 -36.69 -0.89 3.54
C ASN A 88 -37.01 -2.17 2.72
N GLY A 89 -36.31 -3.27 3.03
CA GLY A 89 -36.72 -4.64 2.69
C GLY A 89 -35.67 -5.65 3.16
N GLY A 90 -35.93 -6.34 4.27
CA GLY A 90 -34.94 -7.03 5.08
C GLY A 90 -34.16 -8.17 4.42
N GLY A 91 -32.90 -8.34 4.85
CA GLY A 91 -32.13 -9.56 4.62
C GLY A 91 -30.66 -9.41 4.23
N ARG A 92 -29.92 -8.39 4.68
CA ARG A 92 -28.45 -8.38 4.56
C ARG A 92 -27.80 -8.13 5.93
N ARG A 93 -27.00 -9.12 6.36
CA ARG A 93 -26.31 -9.17 7.66
C ARG A 93 -25.22 -8.09 7.71
N LEU A 94 -25.33 -7.18 8.67
CA LEU A 94 -24.34 -6.16 9.08
C LEU A 94 -23.09 -6.74 9.77
N VAL A 95 -22.60 -7.93 9.39
CA VAL A 95 -21.47 -8.60 10.06
C VAL A 95 -20.15 -8.46 9.29
N GLY A 96 -20.19 -8.00 8.02
CA GLY A 96 -18.99 -7.77 7.21
C GLY A 96 -18.18 -6.51 7.57
N GLN A 97 -18.68 -5.65 8.47
CA GLN A 97 -17.96 -4.44 8.92
C GLN A 97 -17.12 -4.64 10.18
N TYR A 98 -17.16 -5.84 10.79
CA TYR A 98 -16.51 -6.12 12.08
C TYR A 98 -15.57 -7.33 12.07
N THR A 99 -15.40 -8.00 10.93
CA THR A 99 -14.45 -9.11 10.76
C THR A 99 -13.33 -8.67 9.82
N ALA A 100 -12.09 -8.90 10.24
CA ALA A 100 -10.90 -8.56 9.49
C ALA A 100 -10.91 -9.24 8.11
N THR A 101 -10.35 -8.59 7.09
CA THR A 101 -10.26 -9.17 5.73
C THR A 101 -9.46 -10.47 5.77
N ARG A 102 -9.68 -11.38 4.81
CA ARG A 102 -8.95 -12.66 4.76
C ARG A 102 -7.43 -12.47 4.70
N ALA A 103 -6.97 -11.38 4.08
CA ALA A 103 -5.58 -10.93 4.10
C ALA A 103 -5.10 -10.56 5.51
N GLN A 104 -5.92 -9.85 6.31
CA GLN A 104 -5.61 -9.52 7.70
C GLN A 104 -5.63 -10.77 8.60
N ILE A 105 -6.52 -11.74 8.35
CA ILE A 105 -6.56 -13.00 9.10
C ILE A 105 -5.32 -13.86 8.81
N ASP A 106 -4.89 -13.94 7.55
CA ASP A 106 -3.66 -14.66 7.16
C ASP A 106 -2.38 -13.95 7.67
N GLU A 107 -2.42 -12.63 7.84
CA GLU A 107 -1.37 -11.81 8.48
C GLU A 107 -1.28 -12.11 9.99
N PHE A 108 -2.41 -12.26 10.70
CA PHE A 108 -2.41 -12.67 12.12
C PHE A 108 -1.99 -14.13 12.33
N ALA A 109 -2.21 -15.02 11.36
CA ALA A 109 -1.80 -16.42 11.43
C ALA A 109 -0.26 -16.60 11.36
N ARG A 110 0.47 -15.60 10.84
CA ARG A 110 1.93 -15.58 10.76
C ARG A 110 2.48 -14.69 11.89
N GLY A 111 2.59 -15.28 13.08
CA GLY A 111 2.89 -14.58 14.32
C GLY A 111 4.14 -13.71 14.31
N ALA A 112 4.10 -12.65 15.12
CA ALA A 112 5.20 -11.72 15.32
C ALA A 112 6.46 -12.39 15.92
N GLY A 113 7.59 -12.24 15.22
CA GLY A 113 8.84 -11.94 15.92
C GLY A 113 9.98 -12.96 15.89
N VAL A 114 10.02 -13.93 14.97
CA VAL A 114 11.28 -14.56 14.54
C VAL A 114 11.13 -14.96 13.07
N GLU A 115 11.40 -14.04 12.15
CA GLU A 115 11.61 -14.43 10.75
C GLU A 115 13.11 -14.67 10.56
N GLU A 116 13.45 -15.90 10.15
CA GLU A 116 14.71 -16.15 9.46
C GLU A 116 14.64 -15.33 8.17
N ASP A 117 15.38 -14.22 8.13
CA ASP A 117 15.47 -13.34 6.98
C ASP A 117 15.88 -14.15 5.73
N ASP A 118 14.93 -14.36 4.81
CA ASP A 118 15.28 -14.67 3.43
C ASP A 118 15.87 -13.40 2.81
N ILE A 119 17.21 -13.39 2.77
CA ILE A 119 18.07 -12.28 2.33
C ILE A 119 17.76 -11.86 0.87
N LEU A 120 17.00 -12.66 0.13
CA LEU A 120 16.59 -12.39 -1.26
C LEU A 120 15.18 -11.80 -1.41
N ALA A 121 14.33 -11.86 -0.38
CA ALA A 121 13.02 -11.22 -0.39
C ALA A 121 13.18 -9.74 0.03
N GLY A 122 12.57 -8.81 -0.73
CA GLY A 122 12.75 -7.37 -0.55
C GLY A 122 12.60 -6.89 0.91
N ARG A 123 13.51 -6.01 1.34
CA ARG A 123 13.56 -5.43 2.70
C ARG A 123 12.16 -5.10 3.24
N GLY A 124 11.74 -5.76 4.32
CA GLY A 124 10.72 -5.26 5.23
C GLY A 124 9.29 -5.18 4.71
N GLU A 125 8.99 -5.65 3.49
CA GLU A 125 7.62 -5.60 2.91
C GLU A 125 6.57 -6.37 3.74
N ARG A 126 7.02 -7.26 4.64
CA ARG A 126 6.17 -8.05 5.56
C ARG A 126 6.19 -7.56 7.02
N SER A 127 6.85 -6.43 7.35
CA SER A 127 6.85 -5.91 8.72
C SER A 127 5.58 -5.10 9.02
N ASN A 128 4.93 -5.41 10.14
CA ASN A 128 3.74 -4.68 10.62
C ASN A 128 4.06 -3.21 10.99
N ARG A 129 5.33 -2.89 11.26
CA ARG A 129 5.77 -1.53 11.60
C ARG A 129 5.93 -0.68 10.35
N ILE A 130 5.34 0.51 10.37
CA ILE A 130 5.41 1.48 9.26
C ILE A 130 6.88 1.86 8.96
N ALA A 131 7.68 2.10 10.00
CA ALA A 131 9.06 2.57 9.85
C ALA A 131 10.00 1.59 9.11
N ASP A 132 9.69 0.29 9.14
CA ASP A 132 10.51 -0.75 8.52
C ASP A 132 10.26 -0.83 7.00
N ARG A 133 9.02 -0.52 6.57
CA ARG A 133 8.61 -0.44 5.17
C ARG A 133 9.04 0.87 4.48
N GLU A 134 9.35 1.89 5.26
CA GLU A 134 9.65 3.23 4.74
C GLU A 134 11.04 3.39 4.12
N THR A 135 11.05 4.04 2.96
CA THR A 135 12.28 4.45 2.28
C THR A 135 13.02 5.55 3.05
N ASP A 136 14.33 5.67 2.85
CA ASP A 136 15.13 6.77 3.44
C ASP A 136 14.62 8.16 3.04
N TYR A 137 13.96 8.26 1.89
CA TYR A 137 13.28 9.47 1.45
C TYR A 137 12.06 9.79 2.35
N GLN A 138 11.23 8.80 2.67
CA GLN A 138 10.07 8.95 3.56
C GLN A 138 10.49 9.23 5.01
N LYS A 139 11.59 8.61 5.47
CA LYS A 139 12.14 8.80 6.82
C LYS A 139 12.60 10.23 7.11
N ARG A 140 12.78 11.07 6.08
CA ARG A 140 13.08 12.51 6.25
C ARG A 140 11.99 13.26 7.01
N ARG A 141 10.76 12.75 7.07
CA ARG A 141 9.68 13.35 7.89
C ARG A 141 10.07 13.47 9.37
N PHE A 142 10.83 12.52 9.92
CA PHE A 142 11.22 12.53 11.32
C PHE A 142 12.27 13.60 11.63
N ASN A 143 12.94 14.15 10.61
CA ASN A 143 13.88 15.25 10.78
C ASN A 143 13.16 16.62 10.80
N ARG A 144 11.84 16.64 10.55
CA ARG A 144 11.04 17.87 10.58
C ARG A 144 10.62 18.13 12.02
N VAL A 145 11.21 19.14 12.64
CA VAL A 145 10.84 19.59 13.99
C VAL A 145 9.47 20.27 13.93
N LEU A 146 8.56 19.94 14.85
CA LEU A 146 7.32 20.68 15.06
C LEU A 146 7.67 22.09 15.54
N THR A 147 7.76 23.06 14.63
CA THR A 147 7.99 24.46 14.98
C THR A 147 6.81 25.02 15.80
N PRO A 148 7.02 26.08 16.60
CA PRO A 148 5.93 26.75 17.30
C PRO A 148 4.80 27.19 16.36
N THR A 149 3.58 27.35 16.91
CA THR A 149 2.38 27.72 16.16
C THR A 149 2.59 29.00 15.38
N ARG A 150 2.36 29.00 14.06
CA ARG A 150 2.49 30.24 13.27
C ARG A 150 1.35 31.19 13.63
N ALA A 151 1.66 32.48 13.81
CA ALA A 151 0.64 33.49 14.11
C ALA A 151 -0.34 33.62 12.93
N ASP A 152 -1.66 33.59 13.21
CA ASP A 152 -2.71 33.77 12.18
C ASP A 152 -2.67 35.21 11.62
N PRO A 153 -2.40 35.40 10.31
CA PRO A 153 -2.33 36.74 9.70
C PRO A 153 -3.66 37.52 9.75
N PHE A 154 -4.79 36.86 10.00
CA PHE A 154 -6.13 37.45 9.93
C PHE A 154 -6.80 37.59 11.31
N ALA A 155 -6.16 37.17 12.40
CA ALA A 155 -6.68 37.33 13.76
C ALA A 155 -6.64 38.79 14.28
N ALA A 156 -5.95 39.69 13.59
CA ALA A 156 -5.67 41.06 14.03
C ALA A 156 -6.89 41.99 14.18
N ASN A 157 -8.13 41.54 13.89
CA ASN A 157 -9.31 42.42 13.90
C ASN A 157 -10.41 42.04 14.92
N ARG A 158 -10.12 41.20 15.91
CA ARG A 158 -10.97 41.03 17.11
C ARG A 158 -10.17 41.40 18.36
N GLN A 159 -10.51 42.56 18.94
CA GLN A 159 -9.89 43.22 20.09
C GLN A 159 -8.45 43.75 19.88
N ALA A 160 -8.37 44.99 19.40
CA ALA A 160 -7.26 45.88 19.76
C ALA A 160 -7.27 46.07 21.29
N GLY A 161 -6.36 45.41 22.00
CA GLY A 161 -6.11 45.68 23.43
C GLY A 161 -5.91 44.49 24.38
N ALA A 162 -5.77 43.26 23.90
CA ALA A 162 -5.43 42.13 24.76
C ALA A 162 -4.26 41.33 24.16
N ALA A 163 -3.08 41.52 24.75
CA ALA A 163 -1.88 40.71 24.68
C ALA A 163 -1.34 40.34 23.27
N HIS A 164 -0.12 40.79 23.00
CA HIS A 164 0.80 40.03 22.18
C HIS A 164 0.76 38.56 22.63
N SER A 165 0.25 37.67 21.79
CA SER A 165 0.44 36.24 22.00
C SER A 165 1.92 35.95 21.77
N GLU A 166 2.68 35.76 22.86
CA GLU A 166 4.13 35.49 22.88
C GLU A 166 4.55 34.17 22.19
N ASP A 167 3.62 33.40 21.60
CA ASP A 167 3.84 32.01 21.16
C ASP A 167 3.69 31.75 19.65
N GLY A 168 3.94 32.74 18.78
CA GLY A 168 3.93 32.47 17.34
C GLY A 168 4.93 33.22 16.47
N ASP A 169 5.66 32.46 15.65
CA ASP A 169 6.60 32.99 14.66
C ASP A 169 5.85 33.84 13.63
N THR A 170 6.31 35.07 13.41
CA THR A 170 5.75 35.94 12.37
C THR A 170 6.22 35.46 10.99
N TYR A 171 5.43 35.69 9.93
CA TYR A 171 5.83 35.37 8.54
C TYR A 171 7.23 35.91 8.17
N ARG A 172 7.58 37.09 8.70
CA ARG A 172 8.91 37.69 8.53
C ARG A 172 10.03 36.84 9.14
N ASP A 173 9.85 36.37 10.36
CA ASP A 173 10.82 35.58 11.12
C ASP A 173 11.04 34.20 10.49
N VAL A 174 9.96 33.62 9.93
CA VAL A 174 10.02 32.37 9.15
C VAL A 174 10.86 32.55 7.88
N MET A 175 10.62 33.62 7.13
CA MET A 175 11.41 33.91 5.92
C MET A 175 12.89 34.19 6.26
N GLU A 176 13.16 34.84 7.39
CA GLU A 176 14.52 35.11 7.86
C GLU A 176 15.26 33.81 8.21
N ARG A 177 14.63 32.92 8.99
CA ARG A 177 15.20 31.60 9.31
C ARG A 177 15.42 30.74 8.08
N GLN A 178 14.50 30.71 7.12
CA GLN A 178 14.70 30.00 5.86
C GLN A 178 15.86 30.60 5.03
N ASN A 179 16.04 31.92 5.08
CA ASN A 179 17.18 32.56 4.45
C ASN A 179 18.49 32.17 5.16
N LEU A 180 18.49 32.09 6.50
CA LEU A 180 19.64 31.60 7.28
C LEU A 180 19.96 30.14 6.94
N GLU A 181 18.99 29.24 6.92
CA GLU A 181 19.18 27.84 6.52
C GLU A 181 19.74 27.72 5.09
N ARG A 182 19.25 28.57 4.17
CA ARG A 182 19.76 28.65 2.79
C ARG A 182 21.20 29.15 2.75
N GLU A 183 21.56 30.11 3.59
CA GLU A 183 22.93 30.60 3.72
C GLU A 183 23.85 29.55 4.35
N GLU A 184 23.41 28.87 5.40
CA GLU A 184 24.12 27.76 6.05
C GLU A 184 24.38 26.63 5.06
N GLU A 185 23.39 26.22 4.26
CA GLU A 185 23.58 25.23 3.22
C GLU A 185 24.53 25.70 2.12
N ARG A 186 24.43 26.96 1.70
CA ARG A 186 25.37 27.54 0.72
C ARG A 186 26.79 27.53 1.26
N VAL A 187 26.98 27.90 2.52
CA VAL A 187 28.27 27.86 3.21
C VAL A 187 28.75 26.41 3.34
N ARG A 188 27.88 25.47 3.69
CA ARG A 188 28.21 24.04 3.80
C ARG A 188 28.65 23.45 2.45
N ARG A 189 27.95 23.78 1.36
CA ARG A 189 28.36 23.39 0.00
C ARG A 189 29.68 24.03 -0.40
N ALA A 190 29.87 25.32 -0.11
CA ALA A 190 31.13 26.00 -0.37
C ALA A 190 32.29 25.40 0.47
N ILE A 191 32.03 24.94 1.70
CA ILE A 191 33.00 24.22 2.52
C ILE A 191 33.29 22.84 1.92
N GLU A 192 32.28 22.13 1.43
CA GLU A 192 32.45 20.82 0.80
C GLU A 192 33.20 20.91 -0.54
N GLU A 193 32.88 21.91 -1.36
CA GLU A 193 33.62 22.23 -2.58
C GLU A 193 35.06 22.61 -2.26
N LYS A 194 35.29 23.51 -1.28
CA LYS A 194 36.65 23.82 -0.81
C LYS A 194 37.38 22.62 -0.22
N ARG A 195 36.67 21.68 0.41
CA ARG A 195 37.25 20.41 0.90
C ARG A 195 37.58 19.44 -0.24
N LYS A 196 36.83 19.45 -1.34
CA LYS A 196 37.10 18.66 -2.54
C LYS A 196 38.20 19.28 -3.41
N GLU A 197 38.31 20.61 -3.41
CA GLU A 197 39.34 21.37 -4.13
C GLU A 197 40.64 21.53 -3.35
N ALA A 198 40.64 21.34 -2.02
CA ALA A 198 41.86 21.32 -1.23
C ALA A 198 42.66 20.03 -1.55
N PRO A 199 43.90 20.13 -2.05
CA PRO A 199 44.77 18.97 -2.18
C PRO A 199 45.08 18.43 -0.78
N GLU A 200 45.13 17.11 -0.64
CA GLU A 200 45.55 16.43 0.59
C GLU A 200 46.91 16.98 1.07
N GLN A 201 46.88 17.90 2.04
CA GLN A 201 48.02 18.20 2.90
C GLN A 201 47.65 17.79 4.32
N GLU A 202 48.29 16.70 4.73
CA GLU A 202 48.34 16.21 6.09
C GLU A 202 48.82 17.34 7.02
N HIS A 203 47.95 17.75 7.94
CA HIS A 203 48.31 17.99 9.34
C HIS A 203 47.02 18.09 10.16
N ARG A 204 46.56 16.94 10.65
CA ARG A 204 45.78 16.92 11.90
C ARG A 204 46.78 17.10 13.04
N PRO A 205 46.65 18.09 13.93
CA PRO A 205 47.36 18.06 15.20
C PRO A 205 46.73 16.95 16.06
N THR A 206 47.36 15.79 16.09
CA THR A 206 47.07 14.73 17.06
C THR A 206 47.94 14.97 18.29
N LEU A 207 47.41 15.68 19.29
CA LEU A 207 47.92 15.69 20.67
C LEU A 207 46.86 16.35 21.58
N GLN A 208 45.90 15.53 22.02
CA GLN A 208 45.35 15.48 23.39
C GLN A 208 44.22 14.46 23.39
N ASP A 209 44.55 13.21 23.68
CA ASP A 209 43.56 12.23 24.10
C ASP A 209 43.19 12.48 25.57
N ALA A 210 41.88 12.61 25.78
CA ALA A 210 41.05 12.17 26.90
C ALA A 210 41.69 11.89 28.28
N ASP A 211 41.16 12.57 29.31
CA ASP A 211 40.44 11.95 30.43
C ASP A 211 40.42 12.89 31.65
N ALA A 212 39.26 13.51 31.93
CA ALA A 212 38.79 13.78 33.29
C ALA A 212 37.33 14.26 33.23
N ALA A 213 36.45 13.42 33.75
CA ALA A 213 35.07 13.73 34.04
C ALA A 213 34.95 14.68 35.25
N ASP A 214 33.83 15.41 35.24
CA ASP A 214 33.02 15.84 36.38
C ASP A 214 33.46 16.97 37.33
N LYS A 215 32.52 17.93 37.44
CA LYS A 215 32.16 18.78 38.58
C LYS A 215 33.07 19.97 38.96
N ALA A 216 32.56 21.18 38.71
CA ALA A 216 32.21 22.13 39.77
C ALA A 216 31.59 23.44 39.20
N ASN A 217 30.30 23.63 39.51
CA ASN A 217 29.60 24.85 39.96
C ASN A 217 29.95 26.26 39.45
N GLU A 218 28.91 26.88 38.88
CA GLU A 218 28.22 28.11 39.34
C GLU A 218 28.95 29.47 39.37
N GLU A 219 28.53 30.30 38.39
CA GLU A 219 27.99 31.68 38.58
C GLU A 219 28.96 32.90 38.68
N PRO A 220 28.48 34.15 38.42
CA PRO A 220 28.86 34.93 37.22
C PRO A 220 29.49 36.31 37.53
N GLY A 221 30.01 37.02 36.51
CA GLY A 221 30.20 38.49 36.64
C GLY A 221 31.19 39.20 35.70
N SER A 222 30.66 40.27 35.07
CA SER A 222 31.27 41.54 34.61
C SER A 222 32.31 41.60 33.47
N ALA A 223 31.79 41.96 32.28
CA ALA A 223 31.95 43.24 31.55
C ALA A 223 33.31 43.96 31.39
N GLU A 224 33.49 44.47 30.15
CA GLU A 224 34.37 45.55 29.64
C GLU A 224 35.89 45.27 29.54
N ALA A 225 36.69 45.83 28.63
CA ALA A 225 36.57 46.41 27.29
C ALA A 225 38.03 46.77 26.86
N VAL A 226 38.25 47.04 25.57
CA VAL A 226 39.33 47.88 25.00
C VAL A 226 40.71 47.25 24.69
N ALA A 227 40.85 46.91 23.41
CA ALA A 227 41.83 47.40 22.42
C ALA A 227 43.35 47.08 22.45
N ALA A 228 43.78 46.76 21.22
CA ALA A 228 45.01 47.20 20.53
C ALA A 228 46.32 46.41 20.71
N GLY A 229 46.94 46.09 19.56
CA GLY A 229 48.41 45.97 19.47
C GLY A 229 48.95 44.86 18.56
N ARG A 230 48.93 45.06 17.24
CA ARG A 230 49.82 44.32 16.30
C ARG A 230 51.29 44.69 16.53
N LYS A 231 52.20 43.71 16.44
CA LYS A 231 53.61 43.77 15.91
C LYS A 231 54.31 42.43 16.25
N ARG A 232 55.36 41.92 15.59
CA ARG A 232 55.93 41.91 14.23
C ARG A 232 57.15 40.96 14.36
N LYS A 233 57.40 40.10 13.36
CA LYS A 233 58.56 39.17 13.25
C LYS A 233 59.94 39.86 13.35
N LYS A 234 60.93 39.14 13.91
CA LYS A 234 62.40 39.08 13.61
C LYS A 234 63.00 38.02 14.56
N ARG A 235 63.66 36.90 14.20
CA ARG A 235 64.71 36.46 13.24
C ARG A 235 66.16 36.56 13.78
N TRP A 236 66.76 35.38 13.89
CA TRP A 236 68.16 34.91 13.83
C TRP A 236 69.21 35.23 14.90
N ASP A 237 69.74 34.12 15.44
CA ASP A 237 71.12 33.68 15.77
C ASP A 237 72.06 34.59 16.58
N VAL A 238 72.66 34.02 17.64
CA VAL A 238 74.09 33.63 17.69
C VAL A 238 74.42 33.00 19.06
N ALA A 239 75.39 32.08 19.01
CA ALA A 239 75.87 31.12 20.01
C ALA A 239 76.66 31.67 21.21
N THR A 240 76.82 30.83 22.24
CA THR A 240 78.08 30.61 22.97
C THR A 240 78.14 29.18 23.52
N ALA A 241 79.33 28.58 23.42
CA ALA A 241 79.70 27.22 23.81
C ALA A 241 80.67 27.26 25.01
N ASP A 242 80.74 26.14 25.75
CA ASP A 242 81.87 25.60 26.54
C ASP A 242 81.46 24.13 26.88
N GLY A 243 82.10 23.03 26.45
CA GLY A 243 83.45 22.52 26.80
C GLY A 243 83.37 21.76 28.15
N GLU A 244 83.66 20.46 28.36
CA GLU A 244 84.40 19.42 27.62
C GLU A 244 84.20 18.01 28.28
N ALA A 245 84.28 16.94 27.47
CA ALA A 245 84.71 15.53 27.72
C ALA A 245 83.99 14.64 28.79
N THR A 246 83.62 13.36 28.57
CA THR A 246 84.31 12.23 27.89
C THR A 246 83.37 11.09 27.41
N ALA A 247 83.69 10.53 26.22
CA ALA A 247 83.52 9.19 25.60
C ALA A 247 82.70 8.07 26.31
N ALA A 248 82.01 7.09 25.67
CA ALA A 248 82.11 6.47 24.34
C ALA A 248 80.79 5.72 23.94
N ALA A 249 80.63 5.47 22.64
CA ALA A 249 79.51 4.83 21.89
C ALA A 249 79.53 3.27 21.94
N PRO A 250 78.66 2.48 21.23
CA PRO A 250 77.65 2.83 20.20
C PRO A 250 76.29 2.07 20.21
N ALA A 251 75.41 2.56 19.31
CA ALA A 251 74.16 2.10 18.68
C ALA A 251 74.01 0.57 18.39
N PRO A 252 72.85 0.00 17.90
CA PRO A 252 71.82 0.64 17.06
C PRO A 252 70.34 0.20 17.21
N GLU A 253 69.46 1.01 16.58
CA GLU A 253 68.03 0.75 16.30
C GLU A 253 67.79 -0.55 15.51
N PRO A 254 66.55 -1.11 15.53
CA PRO A 254 65.73 -0.94 14.32
C PRO A 254 64.18 -0.93 14.50
N LYS A 255 63.55 -0.10 13.65
CA LYS A 255 62.32 -0.29 12.83
C LYS A 255 61.29 -1.34 13.27
N LYS A 256 60.05 -0.89 13.53
CA LYS A 256 58.85 -1.76 13.54
C LYS A 256 58.24 -1.86 12.14
N ARG A 257 58.07 -3.10 11.65
CA ARG A 257 57.19 -3.49 10.53
C ARG A 257 56.16 -4.51 11.01
N SER A 258 55.07 -4.59 10.26
CA SER A 258 53.82 -5.25 10.60
C SER A 258 53.83 -6.78 10.48
N ARG A 259 52.92 -7.39 11.25
CA ARG A 259 51.89 -8.37 10.82
C ARG A 259 52.19 -9.88 10.90
N TRP A 260 51.35 -10.52 11.72
CA TRP A 260 50.80 -11.89 11.70
C TRP A 260 51.76 -13.10 11.83
N ASP A 261 51.28 -14.01 12.71
CA ASP A 261 51.61 -15.42 12.90
C ASP A 261 53.04 -15.81 13.29
N GLN A 262 53.21 -16.19 14.56
CA GLN A 262 53.54 -17.58 14.98
C GLN A 262 53.85 -17.68 16.48
N THR A 263 53.11 -18.54 17.18
CA THR A 263 53.51 -19.29 18.40
C THR A 263 54.71 -20.22 18.10
N PRO A 264 55.61 -20.63 19.05
CA PRO A 264 55.21 -21.33 20.29
C PRO A 264 56.18 -21.36 21.51
N ALA A 265 55.65 -21.93 22.61
CA ALA A 265 56.28 -22.77 23.65
C ALA A 265 57.06 -22.19 24.86
N LEU A 266 56.72 -22.74 26.03
CA LEU A 266 57.18 -22.48 27.41
C LEU A 266 58.50 -23.20 27.78
N PRO A 267 59.09 -22.96 28.98
CA PRO A 267 58.72 -23.74 30.18
C PRO A 267 58.79 -23.03 31.56
N GLY A 268 57.91 -23.47 32.50
CA GLY A 268 58.01 -23.51 33.99
C GLY A 268 58.25 -22.20 34.77
N THR A 269 57.61 -21.89 35.90
CA THR A 269 56.93 -22.70 36.95
C THR A 269 56.07 -21.81 37.87
N GLY A 270 54.85 -22.29 38.20
CA GLY A 270 54.18 -22.12 39.50
C GLY A 270 53.51 -20.78 39.85
N ASP A 271 52.21 -20.63 39.63
CA ASP A 271 51.18 -20.87 40.67
C ASP A 271 49.75 -20.83 40.06
N GLU A 272 48.86 -21.70 40.56
CA GLU A 272 47.49 -21.98 40.08
C GLU A 272 46.51 -20.85 40.48
N GLY A 273 45.32 -20.57 39.93
CA GLY A 273 44.35 -21.10 38.96
C GLY A 273 43.07 -20.25 39.21
N ALA A 274 42.32 -19.69 38.25
CA ALA A 274 41.32 -20.37 37.42
C ALA A 274 40.71 -19.34 36.43
N LYS A 275 40.49 -19.78 35.19
CA LYS A 275 39.92 -19.00 34.08
C LYS A 275 38.40 -19.01 34.10
N LYS A 276 37.82 -17.91 33.57
CA LYS A 276 36.42 -17.80 33.13
C LYS A 276 36.05 -18.98 32.21
N ARG A 277 34.91 -19.63 32.47
CA ARG A 277 34.26 -20.61 31.58
C ARG A 277 32.83 -20.17 31.21
N SER A 278 32.46 -20.59 30.01
CA SER A 278 31.28 -20.26 29.23
C SER A 278 29.95 -20.62 29.90
N ARG A 279 28.98 -19.71 29.76
CA ARG A 279 27.61 -19.73 30.28
C ARG A 279 26.67 -20.49 29.33
N TRP A 280 26.96 -21.76 29.08
CA TRP A 280 26.06 -22.65 28.32
C TRP A 280 25.91 -24.07 28.88
N ASP A 281 26.61 -24.42 29.98
CA ASP A 281 26.51 -25.74 30.61
C ASP A 281 26.24 -25.65 32.12
N GLN A 282 25.10 -25.07 32.52
CA GLN A 282 24.58 -25.24 33.88
C GLN A 282 23.06 -25.41 33.87
N ALA A 283 22.62 -26.66 34.00
CA ALA A 283 21.28 -27.00 34.45
C ALA A 283 21.18 -26.74 35.97
N PRO A 284 20.21 -25.94 36.47
CA PRO A 284 20.03 -25.78 37.90
C PRO A 284 19.08 -26.86 38.44
N SER A 285 19.66 -27.91 39.00
CA SER A 285 19.02 -28.72 40.03
C SER A 285 19.33 -28.10 41.39
N ALA A 286 18.35 -27.47 42.04
CA ALA A 286 18.26 -27.34 43.50
C ALA A 286 17.02 -26.52 43.90
N THR A 287 15.98 -27.20 44.36
CA THR A 287 14.98 -26.65 45.27
C THR A 287 15.57 -26.53 46.68
N PRO A 288 15.34 -25.43 47.42
CA PRO A 288 15.20 -25.47 48.85
C PRO A 288 13.73 -25.30 49.25
N VAL A 289 13.42 -26.04 50.31
CA VAL A 289 12.12 -26.25 50.95
C VAL A 289 11.63 -24.97 51.62
N GLY A 290 10.31 -24.87 51.77
CA GLY A 290 9.60 -23.63 52.07
C GLY A 290 9.68 -23.14 53.51
N ASN A 291 9.07 -21.97 53.71
CA ASN A 291 8.74 -21.45 55.03
C ASN A 291 7.28 -20.99 55.04
N ALA A 292 6.53 -21.54 55.99
CA ALA A 292 5.11 -21.38 56.18
C ALA A 292 4.76 -20.04 56.86
N GLY A 293 3.54 -19.57 56.61
CA GLY A 293 2.79 -18.77 57.56
C GLY A 293 2.53 -17.32 57.14
N LEU A 294 1.37 -17.07 56.54
CA LEU A 294 0.49 -15.97 56.95
C LEU A 294 -0.91 -16.18 56.36
N ALA A 295 -1.81 -16.64 57.23
CA ALA A 295 -3.24 -16.73 57.02
C ALA A 295 -3.90 -15.40 57.39
N THR A 296 -4.91 -14.95 56.64
CA THR A 296 -6.20 -14.33 57.07
C THR A 296 -6.89 -13.65 55.87
N PRO A 297 -8.20 -13.30 55.92
CA PRO A 297 -9.35 -14.21 56.00
C PRO A 297 -10.41 -13.90 54.89
N ALA A 298 -11.31 -14.84 54.61
CA ALA A 298 -12.44 -14.63 53.72
C ALA A 298 -13.49 -13.65 54.30
N PRO A 299 -14.14 -12.80 53.49
CA PRO A 299 -15.42 -12.18 53.82
C PRO A 299 -16.61 -13.07 53.38
N PRO A 300 -17.70 -13.13 54.17
CA PRO A 300 -18.85 -14.01 53.95
C PRO A 300 -19.97 -13.30 53.18
N SER A 301 -20.52 -13.93 52.13
CA SER A 301 -21.95 -13.88 51.74
C SER A 301 -22.17 -14.23 50.27
N ALA A 302 -22.39 -15.51 49.98
CA ALA A 302 -23.33 -15.96 48.94
C ALA A 302 -23.68 -17.41 49.23
N GLN A 303 -24.95 -17.64 49.56
CA GLN A 303 -25.50 -18.94 49.94
C GLN A 303 -25.34 -19.96 48.83
N ALA A 304 -24.83 -21.14 49.21
CA ALA A 304 -24.83 -22.33 48.37
C ALA A 304 -26.26 -22.84 48.17
N VAL A 305 -26.70 -22.94 46.92
CA VAL A 305 -27.80 -23.83 46.53
C VAL A 305 -27.16 -25.16 46.16
N VAL A 306 -27.42 -26.16 46.99
CA VAL A 306 -26.97 -27.55 46.80
C VAL A 306 -27.86 -28.20 45.75
N ALA A 307 -27.31 -28.52 44.58
CA ALA A 307 -27.88 -29.48 43.65
C ALA A 307 -26.85 -30.59 43.40
N ALA A 308 -27.23 -31.82 43.71
CA ALA A 308 -26.39 -33.02 43.62
C ALA A 308 -25.94 -33.31 42.17
N PRO A 309 -24.69 -33.75 41.93
CA PRO A 309 -24.25 -34.14 40.60
C PRO A 309 -24.65 -35.59 40.30
N ASN A 310 -25.42 -35.77 39.22
CA ASN A 310 -25.69 -37.04 38.58
C ASN A 310 -24.39 -37.58 37.96
N PHE A 311 -23.90 -38.74 38.43
CA PHE A 311 -22.76 -39.45 37.86
C PHE A 311 -23.13 -40.09 36.51
N GLY A 312 -22.54 -39.59 35.42
CA GLY A 312 -22.61 -40.16 34.08
C GLY A 312 -21.38 -41.03 33.75
N ALA A 313 -21.58 -42.05 32.92
CA ALA A 313 -20.70 -43.21 32.65
C ALA A 313 -19.35 -42.94 31.95
N ASP A 314 -18.88 -41.69 31.83
CA ASP A 314 -17.58 -41.36 31.21
C ASP A 314 -16.43 -41.17 32.21
N ALA A 315 -16.70 -41.24 33.52
CA ALA A 315 -15.66 -41.24 34.56
C ALA A 315 -14.84 -42.55 34.64
N ALA A 316 -15.29 -43.62 33.98
CA ALA A 316 -14.64 -44.93 34.02
C ALA A 316 -13.44 -45.06 33.05
N ARG A 317 -13.28 -44.15 32.07
CA ARG A 317 -12.20 -44.23 31.08
C ARG A 317 -10.86 -43.64 31.55
N TYR A 318 -10.85 -42.97 32.70
CA TYR A 318 -9.68 -42.25 33.23
C TYR A 318 -9.25 -42.73 34.62
N VAL A 319 -9.74 -43.89 35.06
CA VAL A 319 -9.23 -44.57 36.25
C VAL A 319 -7.93 -45.31 35.86
N PRO A 320 -6.80 -45.09 36.53
CA PRO A 320 -5.59 -45.86 36.27
C PRO A 320 -5.84 -47.33 36.65
N LEU A 321 -5.65 -48.25 35.69
CA LEU A 321 -5.70 -49.70 35.97
C LEU A 321 -4.51 -50.10 36.85
N SER A 322 -4.75 -51.01 37.77
CA SER A 322 -3.70 -51.63 38.58
C SER A 322 -2.95 -52.71 37.79
N ASP A 323 -1.69 -52.98 38.17
CA ASP A 323 -0.86 -54.01 37.52
C ASP A 323 -1.51 -55.41 37.62
N GLU A 324 -2.27 -55.68 38.68
CA GLU A 324 -3.03 -56.93 38.87
C GLU A 324 -4.19 -57.09 37.88
N GLU A 325 -4.83 -55.98 37.48
CA GLU A 325 -5.90 -55.97 36.47
C GLU A 325 -5.32 -56.09 35.04
N LEU A 326 -4.13 -55.53 34.81
CA LEU A 326 -3.39 -55.65 33.55
C LEU A 326 -2.90 -57.08 33.30
N ASP A 327 -2.38 -57.75 34.34
CA ASP A 327 -1.93 -59.15 34.27
C ASP A 327 -3.09 -60.13 34.05
N ALA A 328 -4.32 -59.75 34.43
CA ALA A 328 -5.53 -60.53 34.13
C ALA A 328 -6.05 -60.35 32.70
N MET A 329 -5.78 -59.20 32.06
CA MET A 329 -6.20 -58.90 30.68
C MET A 329 -5.20 -59.37 29.62
N LEU A 330 -3.91 -59.38 29.94
CA LEU A 330 -2.84 -59.75 29.01
C LEU A 330 -2.55 -61.27 29.06
N PRO A 331 -2.16 -61.91 27.95
CA PRO A 331 -1.81 -63.32 27.94
C PRO A 331 -0.57 -63.57 28.81
N GLY A 332 -0.74 -64.31 29.91
CA GLY A 332 0.33 -64.58 30.89
C GLY A 332 1.42 -65.56 30.43
N GLU A 333 2.37 -65.85 31.31
CA GLU A 333 3.55 -66.70 31.04
C GLU A 333 3.20 -68.12 30.53
N ALA A 334 1.99 -68.62 30.82
CA ALA A 334 1.50 -69.89 30.32
C ALA A 334 1.24 -69.93 28.80
N GLN A 335 1.17 -68.78 28.12
CA GLN A 335 1.04 -68.67 26.66
C GLN A 335 2.36 -68.25 25.97
N GLY A 336 3.48 -68.21 26.70
CA GLY A 336 4.82 -67.98 26.16
C GLY A 336 5.32 -66.53 26.15
N TYR A 337 4.60 -65.60 26.79
CA TYR A 337 5.00 -64.19 26.90
C TYR A 337 5.72 -63.93 28.23
N LYS A 338 6.85 -63.21 28.20
CA LYS A 338 7.62 -62.82 29.39
C LYS A 338 7.64 -61.30 29.51
N ILE A 339 7.31 -60.77 30.69
CA ILE A 339 7.42 -59.34 30.98
C ILE A 339 8.91 -58.95 31.01
N LEU A 340 9.32 -58.00 30.17
CA LEU A 340 10.69 -57.50 30.13
C LEU A 340 10.91 -56.46 31.24
N ALA A 341 12.01 -56.61 31.99
CA ALA A 341 12.44 -55.57 32.91
C ALA A 341 12.91 -54.35 32.11
N PHE A 342 12.56 -53.15 32.59
CA PHE A 342 13.07 -51.92 32.00
C PHE A 342 14.61 -51.89 32.03
N PRO A 343 15.29 -51.35 31.00
CA PRO A 343 16.74 -51.17 31.03
C PRO A 343 17.18 -50.33 32.25
N PRO A 344 18.35 -50.63 32.84
CA PRO A 344 18.85 -49.89 34.00
C PRO A 344 19.03 -48.40 33.65
N GLY A 345 18.20 -47.54 34.26
CA GLY A 345 18.21 -46.09 34.06
C GLY A 345 16.89 -45.46 33.56
N TYR A 346 15.87 -46.25 33.21
CA TYR A 346 14.56 -45.72 32.80
C TYR A 346 13.64 -45.50 34.02
N ALA A 347 13.29 -44.24 34.30
CA ALA A 347 12.27 -43.88 35.28
C ALA A 347 10.99 -43.44 34.53
N PRO A 348 9.86 -44.16 34.65
CA PRO A 348 8.61 -43.75 34.01
C PRO A 348 8.10 -42.45 34.65
N VAL A 349 7.87 -41.42 33.83
CA VAL A 349 7.31 -40.14 34.29
C VAL A 349 5.84 -40.36 34.65
N ARG A 350 5.54 -40.54 35.94
CA ARG A 350 4.17 -40.48 36.44
C ARG A 350 3.74 -39.01 36.45
N ALA A 351 2.81 -38.64 35.58
CA ALA A 351 2.16 -37.34 35.66
C ALA A 351 1.50 -37.19 37.05
N PRO A 352 1.68 -36.07 37.77
CA PRO A 352 1.15 -35.93 39.11
C PRO A 352 -0.39 -35.92 39.08
N ALA A 353 -1.01 -36.89 39.76
CA ALA A 353 -2.46 -37.13 39.84
C ALA A 353 -3.29 -36.00 40.49
N HIS A 354 -2.70 -34.83 40.75
CA HIS A 354 -3.33 -33.75 41.51
C HIS A 354 -3.87 -32.59 40.63
N LYS A 355 -3.87 -32.74 39.30
CA LYS A 355 -4.36 -31.71 38.34
C LYS A 355 -5.64 -32.07 37.57
N LEU A 356 -6.35 -33.14 37.93
CA LEU A 356 -7.52 -33.63 37.18
C LEU A 356 -8.84 -33.67 37.97
N MET A 357 -8.96 -32.91 39.07
CA MET A 357 -10.14 -32.92 39.93
C MET A 357 -10.94 -31.61 39.95
N GLN A 358 -10.88 -30.82 38.87
CA GLN A 358 -11.82 -29.72 38.63
C GLN A 358 -12.40 -29.84 37.22
N THR A 359 -13.67 -30.24 37.14
CA THR A 359 -14.47 -30.07 35.93
C THR A 359 -14.74 -28.56 35.72
N PRO A 360 -14.52 -28.00 34.52
CA PRO A 360 -14.88 -26.61 34.25
C PRO A 360 -16.40 -26.46 34.25
N VAL A 361 -16.88 -25.43 34.95
CA VAL A 361 -18.24 -24.90 34.85
C VAL A 361 -18.50 -24.51 33.38
N PRO A 362 -19.68 -24.77 32.78
CA PRO A 362 -19.90 -24.49 31.36
C PRO A 362 -19.85 -22.97 31.10
N ALA A 363 -18.72 -22.49 30.60
CA ALA A 363 -18.56 -21.14 30.08
C ALA A 363 -19.12 -21.04 28.66
N PRO A 364 -19.69 -19.89 28.26
CA PRO A 364 -20.29 -19.73 26.94
C PRO A 364 -19.19 -19.70 25.86
N GLY A 365 -19.45 -20.36 24.73
CA GLY A 365 -18.80 -20.18 23.42
C GLY A 365 -17.28 -19.88 23.40
N PHE A 366 -16.50 -20.84 22.92
CA PHE A 366 -15.06 -20.71 22.71
C PHE A 366 -14.73 -19.53 21.78
N ILE A 367 -13.99 -18.53 22.29
CA ILE A 367 -13.29 -17.52 21.50
C ILE A 367 -11.82 -17.94 21.50
N MET A 368 -11.21 -18.10 20.32
CA MET A 368 -9.78 -18.33 20.20
C MET A 368 -9.02 -17.15 20.81
N GLN A 369 -8.55 -17.31 22.05
CA GLN A 369 -7.50 -16.47 22.60
C GLN A 369 -6.16 -16.95 22.03
N ASP A 370 -5.46 -16.02 21.41
CA ASP A 370 -4.12 -16.20 20.88
C ASP A 370 -3.17 -16.70 21.99
N ALA A 371 -2.58 -17.89 21.78
CA ALA A 371 -1.76 -18.58 22.78
C ALA A 371 -0.45 -17.84 23.11
N ASN A 372 -0.10 -16.79 22.36
CA ASN A 372 1.12 -16.02 22.56
C ASN A 372 0.99 -14.82 23.52
N ALA A 373 -0.22 -14.51 24.01
CA ALA A 373 -0.43 -13.44 24.99
C ALA A 373 0.25 -13.69 26.35
N GLY A 374 0.68 -14.94 26.63
CA GLY A 374 1.32 -15.32 27.89
C GLY A 374 2.85 -15.26 27.89
N ARG A 375 3.53 -15.04 26.76
CA ARG A 375 5.00 -15.24 26.66
C ARG A 375 5.86 -14.01 26.36
N ILE A 376 5.28 -12.81 26.21
CA ILE A 376 6.04 -11.56 26.01
C ILE A 376 5.87 -10.55 27.19
N THR A 377 5.54 -11.00 28.40
CA THR A 377 5.46 -10.10 29.56
C THR A 377 6.26 -10.62 30.74
N GLY A 378 7.57 -10.40 30.70
CA GLY A 378 8.45 -10.38 31.88
C GLY A 378 8.28 -9.11 32.74
N GLY A 379 7.06 -8.57 32.77
CA GLY A 379 6.68 -7.34 33.47
C GLY A 379 5.21 -7.09 33.20
N GLN A 380 4.33 -7.57 34.08
CA GLN A 380 2.90 -7.26 34.01
C GLN A 380 2.73 -5.77 34.26
N MET A 381 2.61 -4.97 33.19
CA MET A 381 2.05 -3.64 33.32
C MET A 381 0.55 -3.78 33.62
N PRO A 382 0.01 -3.01 34.59
CA PRO A 382 -1.40 -3.09 34.94
C PRO A 382 -2.29 -2.83 33.71
N LYS A 383 -3.22 -3.75 33.43
CA LYS A 383 -4.28 -3.58 32.41
C LYS A 383 -5.37 -2.60 32.85
N GLU A 384 -5.33 -2.21 34.12
CA GLU A 384 -6.22 -1.25 34.74
C GLU A 384 -5.44 0.02 35.10
N MET A 385 -5.73 1.11 34.41
CA MET A 385 -5.36 2.46 34.87
C MET A 385 -6.55 3.12 35.57
N PRO A 386 -6.33 3.85 36.68
CA PRO A 386 -7.40 4.58 37.37
C PRO A 386 -8.17 5.49 36.40
N GLY A 387 -9.49 5.24 36.26
CA GLY A 387 -10.40 6.06 35.44
C GLY A 387 -10.48 5.71 33.94
N VAL A 388 -9.70 4.74 33.43
CA VAL A 388 -9.74 4.34 32.01
C VAL A 388 -10.54 3.06 31.77
N GLY A 389 -10.83 2.26 32.80
CA GLY A 389 -11.50 0.97 32.65
C GLY A 389 -10.58 -0.09 32.05
N ASP A 390 -11.12 -1.27 31.77
CA ASP A 390 -10.33 -2.45 31.35
C ASP A 390 -9.84 -2.29 29.90
N LEU A 391 -8.53 -2.12 29.71
CA LEU A 391 -7.90 -1.97 28.39
C LEU A 391 -7.58 -3.34 27.79
N GLN A 392 -7.73 -3.49 26.47
CA GLN A 392 -7.48 -4.76 25.80
C GLN A 392 -5.98 -5.12 25.81
N PHE A 393 -5.12 -4.11 25.69
CA PHE A 393 -3.66 -4.21 25.77
C PHE A 393 -3.05 -2.85 26.16
N PHE A 394 -1.89 -2.86 26.80
CA PHE A 394 -1.11 -1.66 27.13
C PHE A 394 0.35 -1.90 26.74
N LYS A 395 0.86 -1.17 25.75
CA LYS A 395 2.24 -1.33 25.25
C LYS A 395 3.22 -0.53 26.11
N SER A 396 4.49 -0.92 26.14
CA SER A 396 5.55 -0.18 26.87
C SER A 396 5.76 1.23 26.32
N GLU A 397 5.49 1.42 25.04
CA GLU A 397 5.56 2.69 24.32
C GLU A 397 4.42 3.64 24.75
N ASP A 398 3.22 3.08 24.99
CA ASP A 398 2.08 3.84 25.51
C ASP A 398 2.37 4.43 26.90
N MET A 399 3.22 3.79 27.70
CA MET A 399 3.63 4.33 29.01
C MET A 399 4.47 5.61 28.87
N ALA A 400 5.26 5.74 27.80
CA ALA A 400 6.05 6.94 27.56
C ALA A 400 5.17 8.17 27.27
N TYR A 401 4.03 7.95 26.61
CA TYR A 401 3.09 9.02 26.24
C TYR A 401 2.00 9.25 27.30
N PHE A 402 1.36 8.18 27.75
CA PHE A 402 0.23 8.20 28.69
C PHE A 402 0.66 8.05 30.16
N GLY A 403 1.96 8.08 30.47
CA GLY A 403 2.46 7.95 31.85
C GLY A 403 1.89 8.99 32.82
N LYS A 404 1.53 10.18 32.33
CA LYS A 404 0.83 11.24 33.11
C LYS A 404 -0.54 10.79 33.65
N LEU A 405 -1.13 9.73 33.10
CA LEU A 405 -2.38 9.13 33.59
C LEU A 405 -2.15 8.07 34.67
N ALA A 406 -0.94 7.52 34.77
CA ALA A 406 -0.57 6.52 35.78
C ALA A 406 -0.21 7.16 37.13
N ASP A 407 0.20 8.43 37.12
CA ASP A 407 0.36 9.23 38.32
C ASP A 407 -1.02 9.47 38.95
N GLY A 408 -1.40 8.66 39.93
CA GLY A 408 -2.66 8.70 40.69
C GLY A 408 -2.87 9.96 41.55
N SER A 409 -2.44 11.11 41.05
CA SER A 409 -2.67 12.44 41.62
C SER A 409 -4.15 12.81 41.56
N ASN A 410 -4.68 13.32 42.67
CA ASN A 410 -6.09 13.63 42.86
C ASN A 410 -6.57 14.68 41.85
N GLU A 411 -7.66 14.36 41.15
CA GLU A 411 -8.27 15.19 40.09
C GLU A 411 -8.70 16.58 40.58
N ASP A 412 -8.98 16.73 41.88
CA ASP A 412 -9.44 17.98 42.49
C ASP A 412 -8.32 19.00 42.76
N SER A 413 -7.05 18.58 42.69
CA SER A 413 -5.89 19.45 42.93
C SER A 413 -5.28 20.07 41.67
N LEU A 414 -5.81 19.70 40.50
CA LEU A 414 -5.25 20.06 39.20
C LEU A 414 -5.95 21.29 38.61
N SER A 415 -5.22 22.01 37.76
CA SER A 415 -5.81 23.11 37.01
C SER A 415 -6.87 22.61 36.01
N VAL A 416 -7.81 23.48 35.65
CA VAL A 416 -8.89 23.16 34.70
C VAL A 416 -8.35 22.74 33.32
N GLU A 417 -7.18 23.25 32.92
CA GLU A 417 -6.52 22.92 31.66
C GLU A 417 -5.86 21.53 31.71
N GLU A 418 -5.15 21.21 32.80
CA GLU A 418 -4.57 19.87 33.01
C GLU A 418 -5.63 18.78 33.12
N LEU A 419 -6.79 19.10 33.72
CA LEU A 419 -7.92 18.18 33.81
C LEU A 419 -8.51 17.88 32.43
N LYS A 420 -8.60 18.89 31.55
CA LYS A 420 -8.98 18.69 30.15
C LYS A 420 -7.96 17.84 29.40
N GLU A 421 -6.66 18.10 29.57
CA GLU A 421 -5.60 17.32 28.93
C GLU A 421 -5.63 15.85 29.35
N ARG A 422 -5.77 15.57 30.66
CA ARG A 422 -5.91 14.19 31.16
C ARG A 422 -7.16 13.52 30.61
N LYS A 423 -8.29 14.23 30.56
CA LYS A 423 -9.53 13.68 29.98
C LYS A 423 -9.38 13.35 28.49
N ILE A 424 -8.71 14.20 27.72
CA ILE A 424 -8.38 13.94 26.30
C ILE A 424 -7.47 12.73 26.19
N MET A 425 -6.38 12.66 26.97
CA MET A 425 -5.46 11.52 26.96
C MET A 425 -6.17 10.19 27.27
N ARG A 426 -7.10 10.17 28.25
CA ARG A 426 -7.91 8.97 28.55
C ARG A 426 -8.79 8.54 27.37
N LEU A 427 -9.42 9.50 26.69
CA LEU A 427 -10.27 9.22 25.53
C LEU A 427 -9.44 8.73 24.33
N LEU A 428 -8.27 9.33 24.08
CA LEU A 428 -7.36 8.89 23.02
C LEU A 428 -6.83 7.47 23.27
N LEU A 429 -6.45 7.15 24.51
CA LEU A 429 -6.04 5.79 24.87
C LEU A 429 -7.17 4.76 24.65
N LYS A 430 -8.42 5.11 25.01
CA LYS A 430 -9.60 4.29 24.71
C LYS A 430 -9.85 4.11 23.21
N VAL A 431 -9.53 5.12 22.40
CA VAL A 431 -9.64 5.02 20.93
C VAL A 431 -8.52 4.15 20.36
N LYS A 432 -7.29 4.24 20.88
CA LYS A 432 -6.13 3.46 20.41
C LYS A 432 -6.25 1.98 20.81
N ASN A 433 -6.40 1.69 22.11
CA ASN A 433 -6.25 0.33 22.67
C ASN A 433 -7.57 -0.29 23.19
N GLY A 434 -8.71 0.37 22.99
CA GLY A 434 -10.00 -0.10 23.48
C GLY A 434 -10.68 -1.14 22.57
N THR A 435 -11.63 -1.88 23.13
CA THR A 435 -12.53 -2.74 22.35
C THR A 435 -13.38 -1.89 21.38
N PRO A 436 -13.90 -2.45 20.26
CA PRO A 436 -14.75 -1.72 19.31
C PRO A 436 -15.89 -0.86 19.96
N PRO A 437 -16.65 -1.33 20.97
CA PRO A 437 -17.66 -0.50 21.61
C PRO A 437 -17.06 0.65 22.46
N MET A 438 -15.92 0.42 23.13
CA MET A 438 -15.21 1.47 23.86
C MET A 438 -14.69 2.55 22.91
N ARG A 439 -14.10 2.16 21.78
CA ARG A 439 -13.63 3.08 20.73
C ARG A 439 -14.76 3.95 20.20
N LYS A 440 -15.90 3.35 19.86
CA LYS A 440 -17.08 4.08 19.35
C LYS A 440 -17.60 5.11 20.36
N THR A 441 -17.65 4.75 21.64
CA THR A 441 -18.12 5.63 22.71
C THR A 441 -17.13 6.76 22.97
N ALA A 442 -15.84 6.46 23.07
CA ALA A 442 -14.79 7.45 23.26
C ALA A 442 -14.70 8.43 22.09
N LEU A 443 -14.79 7.92 20.85
CA LEU A 443 -14.81 8.75 19.65
C LEU A 443 -15.98 9.72 19.63
N ARG A 444 -17.19 9.27 20.02
CA ARG A 444 -18.37 10.15 20.14
C ARG A 444 -18.17 11.22 21.22
N GLN A 445 -17.67 10.83 22.40
CA GLN A 445 -17.40 11.78 23.48
C GLN A 445 -16.36 12.84 23.09
N LEU A 446 -15.36 12.46 22.32
CA LEU A 446 -14.32 13.36 21.83
C LEU A 446 -14.89 14.34 20.79
N THR A 447 -15.78 13.88 19.90
CA THR A 447 -16.39 14.73 18.87
C THR A 447 -17.43 15.70 19.43
N ASP A 448 -18.28 15.24 20.34
CA ASP A 448 -19.35 16.06 20.90
C ASP A 448 -18.79 17.18 21.79
N ASN A 449 -17.69 16.87 22.51
CA ASN A 449 -17.01 17.82 23.39
C ASN A 449 -15.84 18.56 22.74
N ALA A 450 -15.57 18.37 21.45
CA ALA A 450 -14.39 18.94 20.77
C ALA A 450 -14.26 20.46 20.96
N ARG A 451 -15.36 21.22 20.84
CA ARG A 451 -15.37 22.67 21.07
C ARG A 451 -15.08 23.07 22.52
N SER A 452 -15.47 22.24 23.49
CA SER A 452 -15.26 22.52 24.93
C SER A 452 -13.82 22.23 25.38
N PHE A 453 -13.17 21.27 24.73
CA PHE A 453 -11.75 20.95 24.94
C PHE A 453 -10.83 22.01 24.34
N GLY A 454 -11.20 22.57 23.18
CA GLY A 454 -10.40 23.55 22.44
C GLY A 454 -9.38 22.89 21.50
N ALA A 455 -9.03 23.60 20.43
CA ALA A 455 -8.16 23.08 19.37
C ALA A 455 -6.73 22.78 19.87
N GLY A 456 -6.17 23.64 20.72
CA GLY A 456 -4.80 23.52 21.22
C GLY A 456 -4.54 22.22 21.99
N PRO A 457 -5.25 21.95 23.10
CA PRO A 457 -5.05 20.73 23.87
C PRO A 457 -5.29 19.45 23.06
N LEU A 458 -6.26 19.46 22.13
CA LEU A 458 -6.52 18.32 21.24
C LEU A 458 -5.33 18.05 20.31
N PHE A 459 -4.86 19.04 19.55
CA PHE A 459 -3.79 18.83 18.58
C PHE A 459 -2.42 18.63 19.23
N ASN A 460 -2.15 19.27 20.37
CA ASN A 460 -0.92 19.04 21.13
C ASN A 460 -0.82 17.59 21.63
N GLN A 461 -1.95 16.91 21.86
CA GLN A 461 -1.97 15.51 22.30
C GLN A 461 -2.12 14.50 21.14
N ILE A 462 -2.81 14.86 20.05
CA ILE A 462 -3.03 13.92 18.93
C ILE A 462 -1.82 13.86 17.99
N LEU A 463 -1.21 15.01 17.68
CA LEU A 463 -0.17 15.10 16.65
C LEU A 463 1.13 14.35 17.01
N PRO A 464 1.63 14.37 18.26
CA PRO A 464 2.82 13.61 18.62
C PRO A 464 2.63 12.09 18.51
N LEU A 465 1.44 11.57 18.84
CA LEU A 465 1.11 10.15 18.69
C LEU A 465 1.22 9.68 17.24
N LEU A 466 0.84 10.55 16.29
CA LEU A 466 0.90 10.26 14.87
C LEU A 466 2.33 10.31 14.30
N MET A 467 3.27 10.92 15.03
CA MET A 467 4.70 10.99 14.68
C MET A 467 5.54 9.89 15.33
N GLU A 468 4.93 9.02 16.12
CA GLU A 468 5.62 7.89 16.73
C GLU A 468 6.01 6.84 15.68
N LYS A 469 7.24 6.33 15.77
CA LYS A 469 7.81 5.38 14.77
C LYS A 469 7.18 3.99 14.84
N THR A 470 6.59 3.64 15.98
CA THR A 470 6.13 2.29 16.31
C THR A 470 4.62 2.12 16.09
N LEU A 471 3.97 3.15 15.58
CA LEU A 471 2.53 3.15 15.27
C LEU A 471 2.21 2.08 14.22
N GLU A 472 1.11 1.35 14.44
CA GLU A 472 0.58 0.37 13.47
C GLU A 472 -0.40 1.04 12.49
N ASP A 473 -0.60 0.45 11.32
CA ASP A 473 -1.50 0.99 10.28
C ASP A 473 -2.94 1.19 10.81
N GLN A 474 -3.41 0.23 11.61
CA GLN A 474 -4.74 0.28 12.21
C GLN A 474 -4.87 1.36 13.29
N GLU A 475 -3.84 1.56 14.11
CA GLU A 475 -3.82 2.62 15.14
C GLU A 475 -3.76 4.00 14.48
N ARG A 476 -2.97 4.14 13.41
CA ARG A 476 -2.91 5.34 12.57
C ARG A 476 -4.27 5.69 11.99
N HIS A 477 -4.97 4.71 11.38
CA HIS A 477 -6.32 4.92 10.82
C HIS A 477 -7.30 5.46 11.87
N LEU A 478 -7.26 4.93 13.10
CA LEU A 478 -8.13 5.38 14.19
C LEU A 478 -7.82 6.83 14.58
N LEU A 479 -6.54 7.21 14.68
CA LEU A 479 -6.12 8.58 14.99
C LEU A 479 -6.48 9.57 13.87
N VAL A 480 -6.28 9.18 12.61
CA VAL A 480 -6.71 9.96 11.44
C VAL A 480 -8.22 10.22 11.49
N LYS A 481 -9.02 9.19 11.76
CA LYS A 481 -10.48 9.29 11.89
C LYS A 481 -10.92 10.19 13.05
N VAL A 482 -10.13 10.23 14.12
CA VAL A 482 -10.32 11.17 15.24
C VAL A 482 -10.08 12.61 14.77
N ILE A 483 -8.97 12.87 14.07
CA ILE A 483 -8.62 14.21 13.55
C ILE A 483 -9.72 14.71 12.62
N ASP A 484 -10.14 13.90 11.65
CA ASP A 484 -11.13 14.28 10.65
C ASP A 484 -12.45 14.75 11.29
N ARG A 485 -12.97 13.98 12.25
CA ARG A 485 -14.21 14.33 12.95
C ARG A 485 -14.08 15.56 13.84
N ILE A 486 -12.91 15.78 14.44
CA ILE A 486 -12.65 16.98 15.24
C ILE A 486 -12.57 18.21 14.34
N LEU A 487 -11.88 18.13 13.20
CA LEU A 487 -11.72 19.25 12.26
C LEU A 487 -13.07 19.80 11.81
N TYR A 488 -14.01 18.91 11.50
CA TYR A 488 -15.37 19.29 11.13
C TYR A 488 -16.11 20.08 12.23
N LYS A 489 -15.82 19.79 13.51
CA LYS A 489 -16.49 20.46 14.65
C LYS A 489 -15.80 21.76 15.07
N LEU A 490 -14.48 21.86 14.93
CA LEU A 490 -13.71 23.02 15.36
C LEU A 490 -13.79 24.21 14.40
N ASP A 491 -14.03 23.96 13.10
CA ASP A 491 -14.20 24.99 12.06
C ASP A 491 -13.08 26.06 12.13
N ASP A 492 -13.41 27.34 12.32
CA ASP A 492 -12.42 28.44 12.37
C ASP A 492 -11.33 28.32 13.45
N MET A 493 -11.53 27.55 14.53
CA MET A 493 -10.55 27.43 15.63
C MET A 493 -9.27 26.69 15.21
N VAL A 494 -9.25 26.05 14.04
CA VAL A 494 -8.10 25.28 13.56
C VAL A 494 -7.02 26.14 12.91
N ARG A 495 -7.31 27.40 12.55
CA ARG A 495 -6.42 28.29 11.76
C ARG A 495 -4.98 28.39 12.31
N PRO A 496 -4.74 28.60 13.61
CA PRO A 496 -3.37 28.67 14.15
C PRO A 496 -2.61 27.34 14.10
N TYR A 497 -3.33 26.22 14.02
CA TYR A 497 -2.78 24.86 14.05
C TYR A 497 -2.62 24.25 12.66
N VAL A 498 -3.06 24.93 11.59
CA VAL A 498 -2.98 24.44 10.20
C VAL A 498 -1.56 23.99 9.84
N HIS A 499 -0.54 24.75 10.22
CA HIS A 499 0.85 24.37 9.94
C HIS A 499 1.24 23.05 10.62
N LYS A 500 0.92 22.90 11.92
CA LYS A 500 1.24 21.69 12.69
C LYS A 500 0.52 20.47 12.13
N ILE A 501 -0.74 20.62 11.73
CA ILE A 501 -1.52 19.55 11.11
C ILE A 501 -0.90 19.16 9.76
N LEU A 502 -0.59 20.13 8.89
CA LEU A 502 0.03 19.85 7.59
C LEU A 502 1.37 19.13 7.74
N VAL A 503 2.23 19.53 8.68
CA VAL A 503 3.54 18.88 8.90
C VAL A 503 3.40 17.37 9.14
N VAL A 504 2.36 16.96 9.86
CA VAL A 504 2.11 15.57 10.25
C VAL A 504 1.35 14.80 9.16
N ILE A 505 0.44 15.45 8.43
CA ILE A 505 -0.45 14.81 7.45
C ILE A 505 0.15 14.80 6.04
N GLU A 506 0.94 15.80 5.65
CA GLU A 506 1.60 15.89 4.34
C GLU A 506 2.40 14.62 3.96
N PRO A 507 3.17 13.98 4.88
CA PRO A 507 3.86 12.73 4.59
C PRO A 507 2.93 11.56 4.20
N LEU A 508 1.68 11.54 4.67
CA LEU A 508 0.72 10.47 4.31
C LEU A 508 0.37 10.49 2.82
N LEU A 509 0.52 11.63 2.14
CA LEU A 509 0.27 11.74 0.69
C LEU A 509 1.28 10.97 -0.18
N ILE A 510 2.42 10.56 0.40
CA ILE A 510 3.49 9.81 -0.28
C ILE A 510 3.69 8.42 0.33
N ASP A 511 2.79 7.97 1.20
CA ASP A 511 2.84 6.63 1.78
C ASP A 511 2.72 5.57 0.67
N GLN A 512 3.25 4.37 0.90
CA GLN A 512 3.12 3.23 -0.03
C GLN A 512 1.69 2.70 -0.01
N ASP A 513 1.03 2.73 1.14
CA ASP A 513 -0.37 2.32 1.26
C ASP A 513 -1.31 3.31 0.57
N TYR A 514 -2.20 2.78 -0.27
CA TYR A 514 -3.22 3.57 -0.94
C TYR A 514 -4.22 4.19 0.04
N TYR A 515 -4.64 3.44 1.07
CA TYR A 515 -5.65 3.90 2.03
C TYR A 515 -5.12 5.05 2.89
N ALA A 516 -3.89 4.94 3.41
CA ALA A 516 -3.21 6.04 4.09
C ALA A 516 -3.11 7.31 3.22
N ARG A 517 -2.86 7.17 1.90
CA ARG A 517 -2.86 8.33 0.98
C ARG A 517 -4.25 8.94 0.84
N VAL A 518 -5.32 8.15 0.76
CA VAL A 518 -6.71 8.64 0.66
C VAL A 518 -7.06 9.43 1.92
N GLU A 519 -6.80 8.86 3.09
CA GLU A 519 -7.01 9.49 4.40
C GLU A 519 -6.30 10.83 4.54
N GLY A 520 -5.02 10.90 4.12
CA GLY A 520 -4.28 12.15 4.10
C GLY A 520 -4.92 13.21 3.19
N ARG A 521 -5.48 12.81 2.04
CA ARG A 521 -6.21 13.72 1.14
C ARG A 521 -7.51 14.23 1.75
N GLU A 522 -8.27 13.37 2.42
CA GLU A 522 -9.52 13.74 3.09
C GLU A 522 -9.28 14.77 4.20
N ILE A 523 -8.28 14.52 5.07
CA ILE A 523 -7.94 15.45 6.14
C ILE A 523 -7.52 16.81 5.57
N ILE A 524 -6.67 16.86 4.55
CA ILE A 524 -6.23 18.13 3.95
C ILE A 524 -7.40 18.84 3.26
N SER A 525 -8.29 18.09 2.60
CA SER A 525 -9.52 18.63 2.00
C SER A 525 -10.41 19.29 3.06
N ASN A 526 -10.69 18.60 4.16
CA ASN A 526 -11.52 19.12 5.25
C ASN A 526 -10.85 20.28 6.00
N LEU A 527 -9.52 20.19 6.21
CA LEU A 527 -8.72 21.28 6.76
C LEU A 527 -8.79 22.52 5.87
N SER A 528 -8.72 22.37 4.55
CA SER A 528 -8.77 23.49 3.61
C SER A 528 -10.13 24.19 3.60
N LYS A 529 -11.22 23.44 3.78
CA LYS A 529 -12.59 23.97 3.92
C LYS A 529 -12.76 24.74 5.24
N ALA A 530 -12.20 24.23 6.34
CA ALA A 530 -12.28 24.88 7.67
C ALA A 530 -11.36 26.11 7.79
N ALA A 531 -10.13 26.04 7.28
CA ALA A 531 -9.15 27.14 7.40
C ALA A 531 -9.30 28.23 6.33
N GLY A 532 -9.85 27.87 5.15
CA GLY A 532 -9.99 28.73 3.99
C GLY A 532 -8.70 28.91 3.17
N LEU A 533 -8.86 29.30 1.91
CA LEU A 533 -7.77 29.37 0.91
C LEU A 533 -6.62 30.30 1.34
N ALA A 534 -6.94 31.48 1.87
CA ALA A 534 -5.94 32.49 2.21
C ALA A 534 -4.98 31.99 3.32
N THR A 535 -5.54 31.34 4.34
CA THR A 535 -4.78 30.73 5.44
C THR A 535 -3.88 29.62 4.90
N MET A 536 -4.43 28.71 4.08
CA MET A 536 -3.66 27.62 3.46
C MET A 536 -2.48 28.14 2.63
N ILE A 537 -2.71 29.14 1.77
CA ILE A 537 -1.66 29.76 0.97
C ILE A 537 -0.59 30.40 1.88
N SER A 538 -1.01 31.14 2.91
CA SER A 538 -0.07 31.83 3.81
C SER A 538 0.86 30.87 4.55
N VAL A 539 0.32 29.71 4.97
CA VAL A 539 1.06 28.68 5.70
C VAL A 539 1.98 27.90 4.78
N MET A 540 1.53 27.50 3.59
CA MET A 540 2.32 26.62 2.72
C MET A 540 3.28 27.40 1.80
N ARG A 541 3.12 28.71 1.64
CA ARG A 541 3.97 29.52 0.74
C ARG A 541 5.47 29.44 1.04
N PRO A 542 5.95 29.49 2.31
CA PRO A 542 7.38 29.33 2.61
C PRO A 542 7.92 27.93 2.26
N ASP A 543 7.06 26.92 2.18
CA ASP A 543 7.48 25.54 1.91
C ASP A 543 7.69 25.30 0.40
N ILE A 544 7.23 26.22 -0.47
CA ILE A 544 7.32 26.13 -1.93
C ILE A 544 8.75 26.33 -2.45
N ASP A 545 9.52 27.24 -1.85
CA ASP A 545 10.91 27.54 -2.22
C ASP A 545 11.93 27.02 -1.19
N HIS A 546 11.49 26.07 -0.35
CA HIS A 546 12.34 25.33 0.58
C HIS A 546 13.46 24.59 -0.15
N VAL A 547 14.63 24.45 0.49
CA VAL A 547 15.79 23.84 -0.18
C VAL A 547 15.62 22.33 -0.35
N ASP A 548 15.10 21.65 0.68
CA ASP A 548 14.76 20.23 0.62
C ASP A 548 13.68 19.94 -0.44
N GLU A 549 13.96 18.96 -1.29
CA GLU A 549 13.02 18.46 -2.29
C GLU A 549 11.88 17.68 -1.67
N TYR A 550 12.11 17.03 -0.52
CA TYR A 550 11.10 16.28 0.20
C TYR A 550 9.89 17.15 0.54
N VAL A 551 10.14 18.26 1.24
CA VAL A 551 9.12 19.24 1.65
C VAL A 551 8.41 19.81 0.43
N ARG A 552 9.16 20.24 -0.61
CA ARG A 552 8.54 20.77 -1.83
C ARG A 552 7.62 19.76 -2.53
N ASN A 553 7.97 18.48 -2.51
CA ASN A 553 7.17 17.42 -3.14
C ASN A 553 5.88 17.13 -2.37
N THR A 554 5.93 17.06 -1.04
CA THR A 554 4.75 16.86 -0.20
C THR A 554 3.83 18.08 -0.24
N THR A 555 4.39 19.29 -0.17
CA THR A 555 3.64 20.55 -0.30
C THR A 555 2.98 20.67 -1.68
N ALA A 556 3.63 20.25 -2.77
CA ALA A 556 3.01 20.26 -4.10
C ALA A 556 1.78 19.36 -4.19
N ARG A 557 1.84 18.16 -3.60
CA ARG A 557 0.69 17.24 -3.51
C ARG A 557 -0.41 17.82 -2.64
N ALA A 558 -0.07 18.40 -1.49
CA ALA A 558 -1.04 19.05 -0.61
C ALA A 558 -1.76 20.22 -1.30
N PHE A 559 -1.07 21.05 -2.08
CA PHE A 559 -1.74 22.09 -2.88
C PHE A 559 -2.69 21.56 -3.95
N ALA A 560 -2.38 20.41 -4.56
CA ALA A 560 -3.31 19.76 -5.49
C ALA A 560 -4.59 19.29 -4.78
N VAL A 561 -4.46 18.77 -3.55
CA VAL A 561 -5.62 18.44 -2.71
C VAL A 561 -6.41 19.70 -2.34
N VAL A 562 -5.75 20.80 -1.97
CA VAL A 562 -6.42 22.08 -1.71
C VAL A 562 -7.16 22.59 -2.96
N ALA A 563 -6.57 22.44 -4.15
CA ALA A 563 -7.22 22.79 -5.41
C ALA A 563 -8.48 21.94 -5.68
N SER A 564 -8.45 20.64 -5.32
CA SER A 564 -9.63 19.77 -5.43
C SER A 564 -10.76 20.17 -4.47
N ALA A 565 -10.42 20.65 -3.28
CA ALA A 565 -11.40 20.96 -2.23
C ALA A 565 -12.06 22.34 -2.39
N LEU A 566 -11.28 23.34 -2.81
CA LEU A 566 -11.71 24.75 -2.93
C LEU A 566 -11.95 25.19 -4.39
N GLY A 567 -11.63 24.32 -5.35
CA GLY A 567 -11.74 24.57 -6.78
C GLY A 567 -10.46 25.15 -7.39
N ILE A 568 -10.12 24.66 -8.59
CA ILE A 568 -8.96 25.12 -9.38
C ILE A 568 -8.98 26.64 -9.63
N PRO A 569 -10.12 27.28 -9.99
CA PRO A 569 -10.14 28.71 -10.32
C PRO A 569 -9.62 29.62 -9.22
N ALA A 570 -9.87 29.27 -7.95
CA ALA A 570 -9.47 30.06 -6.80
C ALA A 570 -7.94 30.05 -6.61
N LEU A 571 -7.28 28.95 -6.97
CA LEU A 571 -5.82 28.79 -6.85
C LEU A 571 -5.04 29.30 -8.07
N LEU A 572 -5.69 29.50 -9.23
CA LEU A 572 -5.02 29.90 -10.47
C LEU A 572 -4.17 31.19 -10.35
N PRO A 573 -4.63 32.29 -9.73
CA PRO A 573 -3.80 33.51 -9.60
C PRO A 573 -2.52 33.25 -8.80
N PHE A 574 -2.61 32.40 -7.78
CA PHE A 574 -1.47 31.99 -6.98
C PHE A 574 -0.49 31.14 -7.81
N LEU A 575 -0.99 30.16 -8.55
CA LEU A 575 -0.16 29.33 -9.43
C LEU A 575 0.56 30.16 -10.50
N GLN A 576 -0.13 31.11 -11.12
CA GLN A 576 0.47 32.00 -12.11
C GLN A 576 1.63 32.82 -11.52
N ALA A 577 1.49 33.31 -10.29
CA ALA A 577 2.55 34.04 -9.59
C ALA A 577 3.74 33.14 -9.22
N VAL A 578 3.49 31.91 -8.78
CA VAL A 578 4.54 30.94 -8.38
C VAL A 578 5.30 30.43 -9.62
N CYS A 579 4.58 30.00 -10.66
CA CYS A 579 5.17 29.48 -11.89
C CYS A 579 5.99 30.52 -12.65
N ARG A 580 5.64 31.81 -12.55
CA ARG A 580 6.38 32.93 -13.17
C ARG A 580 7.33 33.65 -12.19
N SER A 581 7.60 33.05 -11.02
CA SER A 581 8.45 33.65 -10.01
C SER A 581 9.90 33.79 -10.48
N LYS A 582 10.42 35.03 -10.42
CA LYS A 582 11.83 35.34 -10.71
C LYS A 582 12.75 35.14 -9.49
N LYS A 583 12.20 34.94 -8.29
CA LYS A 583 12.98 34.88 -7.04
C LYS A 583 13.79 33.59 -6.91
N SER A 584 13.18 32.45 -7.21
CA SER A 584 13.81 31.14 -7.08
C SER A 584 13.28 30.20 -8.14
N TRP A 585 14.19 29.41 -8.74
CA TRP A 585 13.79 28.37 -9.68
C TRP A 585 13.08 27.22 -8.96
N GLN A 586 13.36 27.00 -7.67
CA GLN A 586 12.67 26.04 -6.82
C GLN A 586 11.17 26.36 -6.74
N ALA A 587 10.81 27.64 -6.60
CA ALA A 587 9.40 28.04 -6.61
C ALA A 587 8.73 27.69 -7.95
N ARG A 588 9.38 28.00 -9.08
CA ARG A 588 8.85 27.65 -10.41
C ARG A 588 8.68 26.14 -10.56
N HIS A 589 9.69 25.36 -10.17
CA HIS A 589 9.65 23.91 -10.18
C HIS A 589 8.50 23.35 -9.35
N THR A 590 8.31 23.82 -8.12
CA THR A 590 7.21 23.38 -7.25
C THR A 590 5.86 23.83 -7.79
N GLY A 591 5.74 25.04 -8.34
CA GLY A 591 4.52 25.53 -8.99
C GLY A 591 4.08 24.63 -10.14
N VAL A 592 5.02 24.25 -11.01
CA VAL A 592 4.75 23.30 -12.11
C VAL A 592 4.40 21.91 -11.57
N LYS A 593 5.05 21.45 -10.49
CA LYS A 593 4.65 20.20 -9.81
C LYS A 593 3.22 20.25 -9.27
N ILE A 594 2.75 21.38 -8.76
CA ILE A 594 1.34 21.52 -8.34
C ILE A 594 0.43 21.32 -9.55
N VAL A 595 0.73 21.98 -10.68
CA VAL A 595 -0.03 21.82 -11.94
C VAL A 595 0.04 20.39 -12.47
N GLN A 596 1.12 19.64 -12.23
CA GLN A 596 1.22 18.22 -12.57
C GLN A 596 0.31 17.35 -11.68
N GLN A 597 0.21 17.63 -10.38
CA GLN A 597 -0.56 16.81 -9.45
C GLN A 597 -2.07 17.07 -9.53
N ILE A 598 -2.51 18.25 -9.96
CA ILE A 598 -3.93 18.59 -10.17
C ILE A 598 -4.63 17.59 -11.12
N PRO A 599 -4.17 17.35 -12.36
CA PRO A 599 -4.80 16.39 -13.27
C PRO A 599 -4.68 14.94 -12.80
N ILE A 600 -3.61 14.57 -12.10
CA ILE A 600 -3.47 13.23 -11.52
C ILE A 600 -4.54 12.97 -10.47
N LEU A 601 -4.96 14.00 -9.71
CA LEU A 601 -5.98 13.88 -8.68
C LEU A 601 -7.41 14.07 -9.21
N MET A 602 -7.60 14.95 -10.20
CA MET A 602 -8.91 15.35 -10.71
C MET A 602 -9.35 14.61 -11.97
N GLY A 603 -8.42 13.97 -12.68
CA GLY A 603 -8.70 13.30 -13.95
C GLY A 603 -9.31 14.27 -14.98
N CYS A 604 -10.40 13.84 -15.61
CA CYS A 604 -11.10 14.58 -16.66
C CYS A 604 -11.70 15.92 -16.22
N ALA A 605 -11.87 16.17 -14.91
CA ALA A 605 -12.46 17.40 -14.39
C ALA A 605 -11.61 18.66 -14.63
N VAL A 606 -10.40 18.52 -15.20
CA VAL A 606 -9.51 19.65 -15.53
C VAL A 606 -9.92 20.39 -16.80
N LEU A 607 -10.72 19.78 -17.69
CA LEU A 607 -11.08 20.32 -19.01
C LEU A 607 -11.50 21.80 -19.02
N PRO A 608 -12.41 22.29 -18.14
CA PRO A 608 -12.83 23.71 -18.16
C PRO A 608 -11.73 24.71 -17.79
N HIS A 609 -10.64 24.24 -17.19
CA HIS A 609 -9.54 25.07 -16.70
C HIS A 609 -8.22 24.77 -17.40
N LEU A 610 -8.22 23.84 -18.35
CA LEU A 610 -7.05 23.33 -19.06
C LEU A 610 -6.23 24.46 -19.69
N LYS A 611 -6.86 25.30 -20.52
CA LYS A 611 -6.20 26.44 -21.17
C LYS A 611 -5.44 27.32 -20.17
N ARG A 612 -6.08 27.70 -19.06
CA ARG A 612 -5.46 28.56 -18.04
C ARG A 612 -4.31 27.87 -17.29
N LEU A 613 -4.37 26.55 -17.12
CA LEU A 613 -3.28 25.77 -16.54
C LEU A 613 -2.11 25.63 -17.50
N VAL A 614 -2.38 25.40 -18.79
CA VAL A 614 -1.36 25.35 -19.85
C VAL A 614 -0.66 26.71 -19.97
N ASP A 615 -1.41 27.81 -20.00
CA ASP A 615 -0.86 29.19 -20.04
C ASP A 615 0.04 29.53 -18.83
N CYS A 616 -0.20 28.86 -17.69
CA CYS A 616 0.59 29.03 -16.48
C CYS A 616 1.99 28.41 -16.62
N ILE A 617 2.08 27.27 -17.30
CA ILE A 617 3.30 26.46 -17.41
C ILE A 617 4.05 26.63 -18.73
N ALA A 618 3.39 27.10 -19.80
CA ALA A 618 3.97 27.34 -21.11
C ALA A 618 5.35 28.05 -21.11
N PRO A 619 5.57 29.17 -20.38
CA PRO A 619 6.87 29.84 -20.39
C PRO A 619 8.00 29.01 -19.76
N ASN A 620 7.68 28.05 -18.90
CA ASN A 620 8.67 27.24 -18.17
C ASN A 620 9.29 26.13 -19.04
N LEU A 621 8.73 25.86 -20.23
CA LEU A 621 9.33 24.95 -21.23
C LEU A 621 10.69 25.44 -21.73
N ASN A 622 10.89 26.76 -21.77
CA ASN A 622 12.11 27.41 -22.23
C ASN A 622 12.98 27.94 -21.06
N ASP A 623 12.73 27.51 -19.82
CA ASP A 623 13.53 27.90 -18.66
C ASP A 623 15.00 27.49 -18.83
N GLU A 624 15.94 28.25 -18.28
CA GLU A 624 17.37 27.93 -18.25
C GLU A 624 17.64 26.61 -17.50
N GLN A 625 16.86 26.35 -16.45
CA GLN A 625 17.06 25.19 -15.59
C GLN A 625 16.41 23.93 -16.16
N THR A 626 17.23 22.91 -16.45
CA THR A 626 16.76 21.63 -17.03
C THR A 626 15.70 20.94 -16.16
N LYS A 627 15.84 20.98 -14.83
CA LYS A 627 14.87 20.39 -13.90
C LYS A 627 13.46 20.99 -14.06
N VAL A 628 13.36 22.30 -14.29
CA VAL A 628 12.08 22.97 -14.50
C VAL A 628 11.49 22.57 -15.86
N ARG A 629 12.31 22.54 -16.92
CA ARG A 629 11.87 22.09 -18.26
C ARG A 629 11.32 20.66 -18.23
N THR A 630 12.03 19.73 -17.59
CA THR A 630 11.63 18.33 -17.49
C THR A 630 10.32 18.15 -16.73
N VAL A 631 10.14 18.84 -15.60
CA VAL A 631 8.87 18.75 -14.86
C VAL A 631 7.73 19.42 -15.64
N THR A 632 8.02 20.47 -16.41
CA THR A 632 7.02 21.13 -17.26
C THR A 632 6.51 20.20 -18.36
N SER A 633 7.39 19.47 -19.04
CA SER A 633 6.97 18.48 -20.03
C SER A 633 6.20 17.33 -19.39
N LEU A 634 6.60 16.85 -18.21
CA LEU A 634 5.81 15.84 -17.47
C LEU A 634 4.44 16.36 -17.00
N ALA A 635 4.33 17.64 -16.64
CA ALA A 635 3.05 18.27 -16.29
C ALA A 635 2.12 18.36 -17.50
N ILE A 636 2.65 18.71 -18.67
CA ILE A 636 1.89 18.70 -19.92
C ILE A 636 1.43 17.29 -20.28
N ALA A 637 2.30 16.28 -20.12
CA ALA A 637 1.92 14.89 -20.33
C ALA A 637 0.73 14.48 -19.45
N ALA A 638 0.76 14.84 -18.17
CA ALA A 638 -0.33 14.54 -17.23
C ALA A 638 -1.62 15.30 -17.57
N LEU A 639 -1.52 16.56 -18.03
CA LEU A 639 -2.68 17.33 -18.50
C LEU A 639 -3.28 16.74 -19.78
N ALA A 640 -2.46 16.31 -20.73
CA ALA A 640 -2.91 15.69 -21.98
C ALA A 640 -3.55 14.31 -21.73
N GLU A 641 -2.92 13.48 -20.89
CA GLU A 641 -3.48 12.18 -20.45
C GLU A 641 -4.86 12.35 -19.81
N ALA A 642 -5.01 13.33 -18.91
CA ALA A 642 -6.27 13.60 -18.23
C ALA A 642 -7.35 14.23 -19.14
N SER A 643 -6.95 14.81 -20.28
CA SER A 643 -7.89 15.48 -21.20
C SER A 643 -8.33 14.58 -22.36
N ASN A 644 -7.62 13.47 -22.62
CA ASN A 644 -7.91 12.53 -23.70
C ASN A 644 -9.40 12.08 -23.69
N PRO A 645 -10.16 12.20 -24.79
CA PRO A 645 -9.76 12.61 -26.16
C PRO A 645 -9.94 14.09 -26.52
N TYR A 646 -10.36 14.95 -25.60
CA TYR A 646 -10.67 16.36 -25.86
C TYR A 646 -9.51 17.31 -25.48
N GLY A 647 -9.61 18.58 -25.87
CA GLY A 647 -8.76 19.65 -25.32
C GLY A 647 -7.52 20.00 -26.13
N ILE A 648 -7.38 19.53 -27.38
CA ILE A 648 -6.25 19.87 -28.26
C ILE A 648 -6.07 21.39 -28.45
N GLU A 649 -7.15 22.14 -28.52
CA GLU A 649 -7.15 23.61 -28.67
C GLU A 649 -6.38 24.32 -27.54
N SER A 650 -6.36 23.73 -26.34
CA SER A 650 -5.65 24.30 -25.19
C SER A 650 -4.13 24.12 -25.28
N PHE A 651 -3.65 23.25 -26.18
CA PHE A 651 -2.24 22.91 -26.32
C PHE A 651 -1.56 23.58 -27.53
N ASP A 652 -2.28 24.33 -28.36
CA ASP A 652 -1.74 24.95 -29.59
C ASP A 652 -0.49 25.80 -29.32
N ASP A 653 -0.55 26.68 -28.31
CA ASP A 653 0.55 27.59 -27.93
C ASP A 653 1.83 26.86 -27.48
N ILE A 654 1.73 25.60 -27.05
CA ILE A 654 2.87 24.82 -26.55
C ILE A 654 3.45 23.83 -27.57
N LEU A 655 2.76 23.55 -28.68
CA LEU A 655 3.20 22.56 -29.68
C LEU A 655 4.58 22.89 -30.23
N ASN A 656 4.79 24.12 -30.70
CA ASN A 656 6.07 24.53 -31.29
C ASN A 656 7.25 24.50 -30.28
N PRO A 657 7.12 25.07 -29.06
CA PRO A 657 8.12 24.90 -28.01
C PRO A 657 8.44 23.44 -27.67
N LEU A 658 7.43 22.56 -27.59
CA LEU A 658 7.64 21.14 -27.31
C LEU A 658 8.44 20.44 -28.41
N TRP A 659 8.10 20.67 -29.68
CA TRP A 659 8.80 20.04 -30.81
C TRP A 659 10.23 20.52 -30.96
N THR A 660 10.43 21.83 -30.83
CA THR A 660 11.76 22.42 -30.82
C THR A 660 12.58 21.88 -29.63
N GLY A 661 11.94 21.69 -28.47
CA GLY A 661 12.51 21.06 -27.29
C GLY A 661 12.92 19.61 -27.51
N ALA A 662 12.07 18.79 -28.12
CA ALA A 662 12.34 17.38 -28.42
C ALA A 662 13.54 17.21 -29.39
N ARG A 663 13.72 18.13 -30.34
CA ARG A 663 14.89 18.09 -31.24
C ARG A 663 16.19 18.51 -30.55
N LYS A 664 16.15 19.54 -29.71
CA LYS A 664 17.32 20.14 -29.05
C LYS A 664 17.82 19.36 -27.83
N GLN A 665 16.91 18.80 -27.02
CA GLN A 665 17.28 18.14 -25.77
C GLN A 665 17.75 16.70 -26.01
N ARG A 666 18.54 16.17 -25.07
CA ARG A 666 19.04 14.79 -25.03
C ARG A 666 18.98 14.22 -23.61
N GLY A 667 19.04 12.90 -23.48
CA GLY A 667 19.00 12.20 -22.19
C GLY A 667 17.67 12.35 -21.45
N LYS A 668 17.70 12.36 -20.11
CA LYS A 668 16.48 12.43 -19.28
C LYS A 668 15.57 13.63 -19.55
N GLY A 669 16.16 14.75 -19.99
CA GLY A 669 15.39 15.91 -20.43
C GLY A 669 14.48 15.57 -21.62
N LEU A 670 15.02 14.88 -22.61
CA LEU A 670 14.29 14.45 -23.82
C LEU A 670 13.15 13.49 -23.49
N ALA A 671 13.33 12.57 -22.54
CA ALA A 671 12.29 11.62 -22.13
C ALA A 671 11.02 12.33 -21.67
N GLY A 672 11.13 13.42 -20.91
CA GLY A 672 9.96 14.21 -20.51
C GLY A 672 9.23 14.84 -21.71
N PHE A 673 9.98 15.40 -22.67
CA PHE A 673 9.41 15.98 -23.88
C PHE A 673 8.74 14.93 -24.76
N LEU A 674 9.40 13.79 -25.01
CA LEU A 674 8.83 12.67 -25.78
C LEU A 674 7.56 12.13 -25.13
N LYS A 675 7.53 12.04 -23.80
CA LYS A 675 6.32 11.64 -23.07
C LYS A 675 5.17 12.63 -23.33
N ALA A 676 5.41 13.94 -23.12
CA ALA A 676 4.39 14.98 -23.36
C ALA A 676 3.80 14.89 -24.78
N VAL A 677 4.71 14.75 -25.74
CA VAL A 677 4.45 14.54 -27.15
C VAL A 677 3.54 13.34 -27.40
N GLY A 678 3.88 12.15 -26.89
CA GLY A 678 3.11 10.94 -27.14
C GLY A 678 1.69 11.01 -26.61
N TYR A 679 1.47 11.72 -25.51
CA TYR A 679 0.12 11.95 -24.98
C TYR A 679 -0.66 13.02 -25.73
N ILE A 680 -0.02 13.90 -26.51
CA ILE A 680 -0.72 14.91 -27.31
C ILE A 680 -1.14 14.34 -28.67
N ILE A 681 -0.36 13.44 -29.27
CA ILE A 681 -0.64 12.90 -30.63
C ILE A 681 -2.06 12.32 -30.74
N PRO A 682 -2.58 11.50 -29.79
CA PRO A 682 -3.93 10.96 -29.89
C PRO A 682 -5.06 12.00 -29.81
N LEU A 683 -4.78 13.23 -29.34
CA LEU A 683 -5.76 14.32 -29.28
C LEU A 683 -5.81 15.13 -30.59
N MET A 684 -4.89 14.89 -31.52
CA MET A 684 -4.82 15.63 -32.78
C MET A 684 -5.69 15.00 -33.86
N ASP A 685 -6.10 15.83 -34.83
CA ASP A 685 -6.72 15.34 -36.07
C ASP A 685 -5.71 14.49 -36.88
N GLU A 686 -6.22 13.57 -37.70
CA GLU A 686 -5.45 12.57 -38.45
C GLU A 686 -4.30 13.18 -39.30
N GLU A 687 -4.55 14.31 -39.96
CA GLU A 687 -3.57 14.99 -40.82
C GLU A 687 -2.38 15.53 -40.00
N TYR A 688 -2.68 16.20 -38.88
CA TYR A 688 -1.66 16.72 -37.98
C TYR A 688 -0.92 15.59 -37.25
N ALA A 689 -1.64 14.56 -36.82
CA ALA A 689 -1.07 13.38 -36.18
C ALA A 689 -0.04 12.69 -37.09
N ASN A 690 -0.34 12.51 -38.38
CA ASN A 690 0.59 11.92 -39.34
C ASN A 690 1.85 12.79 -39.53
N TYR A 691 1.67 14.10 -39.73
CA TYR A 691 2.80 15.03 -39.89
C TYR A 691 3.75 15.02 -38.69
N TYR A 692 3.21 15.07 -37.47
CA TYR A 692 4.03 15.06 -36.26
C TYR A 692 4.64 13.68 -35.98
N THR A 693 3.89 12.60 -36.18
CA THR A 693 4.40 11.23 -35.95
C THR A 693 5.64 10.94 -36.80
N ASN A 694 5.64 11.32 -38.08
CA ASN A 694 6.79 11.12 -38.96
C ASN A 694 8.06 11.80 -38.43
N GLN A 695 7.95 13.01 -37.89
CA GLN A 695 9.10 13.76 -37.36
C GLN A 695 9.62 13.16 -36.05
N ILE A 696 8.75 12.59 -35.25
CA ILE A 696 9.08 12.02 -33.94
C ILE A 696 9.65 10.64 -34.10
N MET A 697 9.18 9.88 -35.08
CA MET A 697 9.62 8.51 -35.33
C MET A 697 11.13 8.47 -35.60
N GLU A 698 11.68 9.44 -36.32
CA GLU A 698 13.14 9.58 -36.50
C GLU A 698 13.90 9.72 -35.16
N ILE A 699 13.31 10.46 -34.20
CA ILE A 699 13.88 10.63 -32.87
C ILE A 699 13.72 9.33 -32.07
N LEU A 700 12.55 8.68 -32.12
CA LEU A 700 12.28 7.43 -31.41
C LEU A 700 13.23 6.32 -31.86
N LEU A 701 13.38 6.09 -33.16
CA LEU A 701 14.26 5.06 -33.72
C LEU A 701 15.71 5.24 -33.26
N ARG A 702 16.20 6.48 -33.16
CA ARG A 702 17.53 6.76 -32.61
C ARG A 702 17.63 6.37 -31.13
N GLU A 703 16.58 6.60 -30.34
CA GLU A 703 16.58 6.34 -28.89
C GLU A 703 16.24 4.87 -28.53
N PHE A 704 15.91 4.00 -29.49
CA PHE A 704 15.69 2.55 -29.24
C PHE A 704 16.93 1.87 -28.65
N ALA A 705 18.11 2.29 -29.09
CA ALA A 705 19.39 1.79 -28.59
C ALA A 705 19.80 2.39 -27.23
N SER A 706 18.98 3.27 -26.64
CA SER A 706 19.32 3.90 -25.36
C SER A 706 19.44 2.87 -24.23
N PRO A 707 20.49 2.94 -23.40
CA PRO A 707 20.64 2.06 -22.25
C PRO A 707 19.73 2.46 -21.06
N ASP A 708 19.16 3.66 -21.07
CA ASP A 708 18.35 4.19 -19.96
C ASP A 708 16.95 3.56 -19.93
N GLU A 709 16.59 2.91 -18.83
CA GLU A 709 15.28 2.26 -18.66
C GLU A 709 14.12 3.26 -18.65
N GLU A 710 14.31 4.45 -18.10
CA GLU A 710 13.27 5.49 -18.09
C GLU A 710 12.96 5.94 -19.53
N MET A 711 14.00 6.07 -20.36
CA MET A 711 13.84 6.41 -21.77
C MET A 711 13.11 5.29 -22.52
N LYS A 712 13.48 4.03 -22.31
CA LYS A 712 12.81 2.88 -22.95
C LYS A 712 11.32 2.83 -22.63
N LYS A 713 10.94 3.07 -21.38
CA LYS A 713 9.54 3.11 -20.96
C LYS A 713 8.76 4.21 -21.69
N VAL A 714 9.34 5.41 -21.78
CA VAL A 714 8.74 6.51 -22.53
C VAL A 714 8.62 6.17 -24.00
N VAL A 715 9.69 5.69 -24.62
CA VAL A 715 9.71 5.33 -26.05
C VAL A 715 8.65 4.27 -26.36
N LEU A 716 8.57 3.19 -25.58
CA LEU A 716 7.53 2.15 -25.72
C LEU A 716 6.13 2.74 -25.62
N LYS A 717 5.88 3.59 -24.61
CA LYS A 717 4.56 4.22 -24.43
C LYS A 717 4.19 5.14 -25.59
N VAL A 718 5.15 5.92 -26.10
CA VAL A 718 4.93 6.81 -27.25
C VAL A 718 4.65 5.99 -28.51
N ILE A 719 5.35 4.87 -28.74
CA ILE A 719 5.07 3.99 -29.89
C ILE A 719 3.65 3.41 -29.80
N SER A 720 3.26 2.93 -28.62
CA SER A 720 1.89 2.45 -28.35
C SER A 720 0.85 3.52 -28.70
N GLN A 721 1.06 4.77 -28.27
CA GLN A 721 0.16 5.89 -28.58
C GLN A 721 0.14 6.28 -30.06
N CYS A 722 1.31 6.29 -30.71
CA CYS A 722 1.40 6.54 -32.15
C CYS A 722 0.69 5.46 -32.96
N ALA A 723 0.81 4.18 -32.55
CA ALA A 723 0.13 3.07 -33.19
C ALA A 723 -1.39 3.14 -33.01
N ALA A 724 -1.87 3.59 -31.85
CA ALA A 724 -3.31 3.77 -31.61
C ALA A 724 -3.94 4.88 -32.48
N THR A 725 -3.14 5.80 -33.03
CA THR A 725 -3.65 6.97 -33.75
C THR A 725 -4.01 6.63 -35.21
N ASP A 726 -5.13 7.14 -35.71
CA ASP A 726 -5.63 6.81 -37.05
C ASP A 726 -4.80 7.39 -38.21
N GLY A 727 -4.02 8.44 -37.95
CA GLY A 727 -3.11 9.02 -38.93
C GLY A 727 -1.90 8.14 -39.31
N VAL A 728 -1.63 7.05 -38.58
CA VAL A 728 -0.48 6.17 -38.83
C VAL A 728 -0.92 4.93 -39.61
N THR A 729 -0.40 4.77 -40.82
CA THR A 729 -0.72 3.61 -41.66
C THR A 729 0.03 2.35 -41.23
N ALA A 730 -0.61 1.18 -41.38
CA ALA A 730 0.00 -0.11 -41.07
C ALA A 730 1.27 -0.39 -41.91
N GLY A 731 1.30 0.06 -43.17
CA GLY A 731 2.46 -0.07 -44.05
C GLY A 731 3.68 0.68 -43.51
N TYR A 732 3.49 1.90 -43.00
CA TYR A 732 4.56 2.69 -42.41
C TYR A 732 5.21 1.99 -41.20
N LEU A 733 4.40 1.41 -40.31
CA LEU A 733 4.92 0.67 -39.15
C LEU A 733 5.74 -0.56 -39.57
N LYS A 734 5.27 -1.30 -40.58
CA LYS A 734 5.96 -2.49 -41.10
C LYS A 734 7.35 -2.18 -41.63
N GLU A 735 7.49 -1.11 -42.41
CA GLU A 735 8.76 -0.76 -43.07
C GLU A 735 9.76 -0.06 -42.14
N HIS A 736 9.30 0.79 -41.22
CA HIS A 736 10.19 1.68 -40.46
C HIS A 736 10.35 1.35 -38.98
N VAL A 737 9.39 0.64 -38.35
CA VAL A 737 9.35 0.51 -36.88
C VAL A 737 9.54 -0.92 -36.41
N LEU A 738 8.88 -1.90 -37.03
CA LEU A 738 8.82 -3.26 -36.48
C LEU A 738 10.19 -3.93 -36.35
N ASP A 739 11.03 -3.86 -37.37
CA ASP A 739 12.33 -4.56 -37.37
C ASP A 739 13.25 -4.07 -36.24
N ASP A 740 13.37 -2.75 -36.09
CA ASP A 740 14.16 -2.14 -35.03
C ASP A 740 13.52 -2.34 -33.64
N PHE A 741 12.19 -2.36 -33.57
CA PHE A 741 11.46 -2.64 -32.32
C PHE A 741 11.76 -4.04 -31.78
N PHE A 742 11.60 -5.09 -32.60
CA PHE A 742 11.88 -6.46 -32.19
C PHE A 742 13.36 -6.66 -31.89
N LYS A 743 14.26 -6.03 -32.64
CA LYS A 743 15.70 -6.11 -32.36
C LYS A 743 16.11 -5.47 -31.02
N ALA A 744 15.49 -4.35 -30.65
CA ALA A 744 15.88 -3.58 -29.46
C ALA A 744 15.16 -4.01 -28.17
N PHE A 745 13.85 -4.31 -28.25
CA PHE A 745 13.00 -4.54 -27.08
C PHE A 745 12.73 -6.02 -26.79
N TRP A 746 12.73 -6.90 -27.80
CA TRP A 746 12.57 -8.34 -27.60
C TRP A 746 13.91 -9.01 -27.28
N VAL A 747 14.39 -8.76 -26.06
CA VAL A 747 15.65 -9.32 -25.52
C VAL A 747 15.38 -10.00 -24.18
N ARG A 748 16.04 -11.13 -23.89
CA ARG A 748 15.89 -11.89 -22.63
C ARG A 748 15.95 -11.03 -21.34
N ARG A 749 16.77 -9.97 -21.33
CA ARG A 749 16.87 -9.03 -20.21
C ARG A 749 15.57 -8.28 -19.90
N MET A 750 14.76 -7.98 -20.92
CA MET A 750 13.49 -7.26 -20.75
C MET A 750 12.41 -8.12 -20.09
N ALA A 751 12.50 -9.45 -20.23
CA ALA A 751 11.54 -10.38 -19.64
C ALA A 751 11.75 -10.62 -18.13
N LEU A 752 12.93 -10.30 -17.59
CA LEU A 752 13.23 -10.47 -16.16
C LEU A 752 12.59 -9.39 -15.28
N ASP A 753 12.43 -8.17 -15.79
CA ASP A 753 11.78 -7.08 -15.06
C ASP A 753 10.28 -7.04 -15.38
N LYS A 754 9.43 -7.32 -14.38
CA LYS A 754 7.95 -7.31 -14.49
C LYS A 754 7.40 -5.99 -15.04
N ARG A 755 8.03 -4.84 -14.77
CA ARG A 755 7.54 -3.54 -15.24
C ARG A 755 7.82 -3.34 -16.73
N ASN A 756 9.02 -3.66 -17.16
CA ASN A 756 9.42 -3.60 -18.57
C ASN A 756 8.68 -4.64 -19.41
N TYR A 757 8.56 -5.85 -18.87
CA TYR A 757 7.76 -6.95 -19.42
C TYR A 757 6.36 -6.50 -19.80
N ARG A 758 5.60 -5.93 -18.83
CA ARG A 758 4.22 -5.51 -19.06
C ARG A 758 4.12 -4.47 -20.18
N GLN A 759 5.02 -3.48 -20.14
CA GLN A 759 5.03 -2.42 -21.15
C GLN A 759 5.34 -2.95 -22.55
N VAL A 760 6.29 -3.88 -22.71
CA VAL A 760 6.63 -4.46 -24.02
C VAL A 760 5.47 -5.30 -24.55
N VAL A 761 4.82 -6.10 -23.70
CA VAL A 761 3.66 -6.91 -24.08
C VAL A 761 2.51 -6.00 -24.55
N GLU A 762 2.11 -5.02 -23.75
CA GLU A 762 1.04 -4.06 -24.12
C GLU A 762 1.36 -3.32 -25.42
N THR A 763 2.59 -2.79 -25.54
CA THR A 763 3.01 -2.07 -26.75
C THR A 763 3.00 -2.98 -27.99
N THR A 764 3.36 -4.25 -27.84
CA THR A 764 3.34 -5.21 -28.97
C THR A 764 1.92 -5.53 -29.40
N VAL A 765 0.97 -5.63 -28.45
CA VAL A 765 -0.45 -5.83 -28.74
C VAL A 765 -1.05 -4.62 -29.44
N ASP A 766 -0.76 -3.40 -28.98
CA ASP A 766 -1.24 -2.16 -29.61
C ASP A 766 -0.75 -2.02 -31.05
N ILE A 767 0.52 -2.34 -31.30
CA ILE A 767 1.08 -2.38 -32.67
C ILE A 767 0.37 -3.48 -33.50
N GLY A 768 0.14 -4.66 -32.89
CA GLY A 768 -0.54 -5.79 -33.52
C GLY A 768 -1.96 -5.45 -33.98
N GLN A 769 -2.68 -4.61 -33.23
CA GLN A 769 -4.04 -4.18 -33.60
C GLN A 769 -4.09 -3.42 -34.93
N LYS A 770 -3.05 -2.65 -35.29
CA LYS A 770 -2.98 -1.96 -36.60
C LYS A 770 -2.30 -2.80 -37.69
N VAL A 771 -1.23 -3.51 -37.35
CA VAL A 771 -0.36 -4.20 -38.33
C VAL A 771 -0.94 -5.55 -38.78
N GLY A 772 -1.72 -6.20 -37.92
CA GLY A 772 -2.26 -7.54 -38.10
C GLY A 772 -1.52 -8.59 -37.26
N VAL A 773 -2.19 -9.71 -37.01
CA VAL A 773 -1.71 -10.79 -36.13
C VAL A 773 -0.57 -11.57 -36.77
N SER A 774 -0.67 -11.88 -38.08
CA SER A 774 0.29 -12.75 -38.75
C SER A 774 1.71 -12.20 -38.70
N GLU A 775 1.87 -10.89 -38.97
CA GLU A 775 3.17 -10.24 -39.04
C GLU A 775 3.92 -10.26 -37.70
N ILE A 776 3.20 -10.03 -36.60
CA ILE A 776 3.79 -10.03 -35.26
C ILE A 776 4.09 -11.45 -34.81
N LEU A 777 3.14 -12.38 -35.00
CA LEU A 777 3.32 -13.78 -34.63
C LEU A 777 4.51 -14.42 -35.36
N GLU A 778 4.70 -14.14 -36.65
CA GLU A 778 5.81 -14.71 -37.42
C GLU A 778 7.19 -14.37 -36.81
N ARG A 779 7.31 -13.18 -36.22
CA ARG A 779 8.54 -12.69 -35.59
C ARG A 779 8.75 -13.24 -34.18
N ILE A 780 7.68 -13.46 -33.41
CA ILE A 780 7.79 -13.91 -32.01
C ILE A 780 7.69 -15.43 -31.82
N VAL A 781 7.13 -16.18 -32.77
CA VAL A 781 6.92 -17.64 -32.62
C VAL A 781 8.24 -18.40 -32.39
N VAL A 782 9.37 -17.90 -32.89
CA VAL A 782 10.70 -18.50 -32.61
C VAL A 782 11.05 -18.44 -31.12
N ASN A 783 10.60 -17.39 -30.42
CA ASN A 783 10.91 -17.16 -29.01
C ASN A 783 10.17 -18.14 -28.08
N LEU A 784 9.10 -18.80 -28.54
CA LEU A 784 8.38 -19.81 -27.76
C LEU A 784 9.25 -21.04 -27.43
N LYS A 785 10.31 -21.26 -28.19
CA LYS A 785 11.28 -22.35 -27.99
C LYS A 785 12.61 -21.88 -27.40
N ASP A 786 12.68 -20.67 -26.86
CA ASP A 786 13.88 -20.17 -26.19
C ASP A 786 14.12 -20.93 -24.87
N GLU A 787 15.38 -21.05 -24.45
CA GLU A 787 15.78 -21.70 -23.19
C GLU A 787 15.29 -20.94 -21.95
N SER A 788 15.06 -19.63 -22.07
CA SER A 788 14.61 -18.79 -20.96
C SER A 788 13.10 -18.86 -20.77
N GLU A 789 12.66 -19.44 -19.64
CA GLU A 789 11.24 -19.55 -19.30
C GLU A 789 10.53 -18.19 -19.19
N ALA A 790 11.18 -17.19 -18.58
CA ALA A 790 10.60 -15.83 -18.50
C ALA A 790 10.35 -15.22 -19.88
N TYR A 791 11.24 -15.50 -20.85
CA TYR A 791 11.10 -15.01 -22.22
C TYR A 791 10.00 -15.77 -22.99
N ARG A 792 9.87 -17.08 -22.78
CA ARG A 792 8.73 -17.86 -23.28
C ARG A 792 7.42 -17.35 -22.70
N LYS A 793 7.36 -17.09 -21.40
CA LYS A 793 6.17 -16.54 -20.71
C LYS A 793 5.73 -15.21 -21.33
N MET A 794 6.68 -14.30 -21.58
CA MET A 794 6.42 -13.03 -22.26
C MET A 794 5.82 -13.22 -23.65
N THR A 795 6.36 -14.19 -24.38
CA THR A 795 5.89 -14.53 -25.72
C THR A 795 4.47 -15.09 -25.67
N VAL A 796 4.19 -16.03 -24.77
CA VAL A 796 2.87 -16.64 -24.63
C VAL A 796 1.82 -15.62 -24.17
N GLU A 797 2.14 -14.71 -23.25
CA GLU A 797 1.21 -13.63 -22.85
C GLU A 797 0.90 -12.70 -24.03
N THR A 798 1.91 -12.39 -24.86
CA THR A 798 1.70 -11.55 -26.04
C THR A 798 0.80 -12.27 -27.06
N VAL A 799 1.08 -13.56 -27.32
CA VAL A 799 0.25 -14.40 -28.21
C VAL A 799 -1.19 -14.47 -27.70
N GLU A 800 -1.37 -14.68 -26.40
CA GLU A 800 -2.68 -14.78 -25.75
C GLU A 800 -3.51 -13.51 -25.98
N LYS A 801 -2.98 -12.34 -25.62
CA LYS A 801 -3.66 -11.04 -25.79
C LYS A 801 -3.92 -10.71 -27.26
N MET A 802 -3.00 -11.05 -28.15
CA MET A 802 -3.18 -10.81 -29.59
C MET A 802 -4.26 -11.68 -30.19
N VAL A 803 -4.27 -12.99 -29.90
CA VAL A 803 -5.28 -13.91 -30.43
C VAL A 803 -6.64 -13.65 -29.80
N ALA A 804 -6.69 -13.25 -28.53
CA ALA A 804 -7.94 -12.86 -27.86
C ALA A 804 -8.55 -11.58 -28.48
N SER A 805 -7.73 -10.59 -28.86
CA SER A 805 -8.23 -9.31 -29.39
C SER A 805 -8.57 -9.35 -30.88
N LEU A 806 -7.76 -10.03 -31.71
CA LEU A 806 -7.87 -9.99 -33.17
C LEU A 806 -8.34 -11.33 -33.79
N GLY A 807 -8.36 -12.41 -33.02
CA GLY A 807 -8.66 -13.76 -33.49
C GLY A 807 -7.49 -14.41 -34.27
N ALA A 808 -7.78 -15.55 -34.89
CA ALA A 808 -6.79 -16.36 -35.62
C ALA A 808 -7.04 -16.44 -37.14
N ALA A 809 -7.91 -15.59 -37.69
CA ALA A 809 -8.30 -15.66 -39.11
C ALA A 809 -7.15 -15.32 -40.08
N ASP A 810 -6.26 -14.41 -39.67
CA ASP A 810 -5.11 -13.94 -40.46
C ASP A 810 -3.90 -14.91 -40.42
N ILE A 811 -3.98 -16.01 -39.64
CA ILE A 811 -2.86 -16.95 -39.45
C ILE A 811 -2.81 -17.94 -40.62
N GLY A 812 -1.72 -17.96 -41.38
CA GLY A 812 -1.48 -18.97 -42.43
C GLY A 812 -1.10 -20.36 -41.89
N ASP A 813 -1.27 -21.41 -42.69
CA ASP A 813 -1.08 -22.82 -42.28
C ASP A 813 0.31 -23.12 -41.68
N ARG A 814 1.37 -22.59 -42.30
CA ARG A 814 2.74 -22.77 -41.78
C ARG A 814 2.95 -22.09 -40.43
N LEU A 815 2.33 -20.93 -40.23
CA LEU A 815 2.43 -20.19 -38.98
C LEU A 815 1.63 -20.90 -37.87
N GLU A 816 0.48 -21.47 -38.22
CA GLU A 816 -0.33 -22.30 -37.34
C GLU A 816 0.46 -23.52 -36.81
N GLU A 817 1.10 -24.30 -37.70
CA GLU A 817 1.92 -25.45 -37.29
C GLU A 817 3.02 -25.05 -36.31
N ARG A 818 3.76 -23.97 -36.63
CA ARG A 818 4.85 -23.46 -35.78
C ARG A 818 4.33 -22.91 -34.45
N LEU A 819 3.15 -22.30 -34.43
CA LEU A 819 2.54 -21.74 -33.24
C LEU A 819 2.13 -22.85 -32.27
N ILE A 820 1.43 -23.88 -32.76
CA ILE A 820 1.01 -25.03 -31.94
C ILE A 820 2.23 -25.79 -31.40
N ASP A 821 3.23 -26.05 -32.24
CA ASP A 821 4.47 -26.71 -31.83
C ASP A 821 5.26 -25.86 -30.80
N GLY A 822 5.32 -24.54 -30.99
CA GLY A 822 5.94 -23.62 -30.04
C GLY A 822 5.22 -23.57 -28.68
N ILE A 823 3.88 -23.51 -28.69
CA ILE A 823 3.06 -23.49 -27.47
C ILE A 823 3.12 -24.83 -26.74
N LEU A 824 3.09 -25.96 -27.46
CA LEU A 824 3.27 -27.29 -26.86
C LEU A 824 4.62 -27.42 -26.18
N HIS A 825 5.69 -26.95 -26.83
CA HIS A 825 7.04 -26.94 -26.24
C HIS A 825 7.11 -26.05 -25.00
N ALA A 826 6.61 -24.81 -25.08
CA ALA A 826 6.56 -23.89 -23.96
C ALA A 826 5.70 -24.42 -22.79
N PHE A 827 4.65 -25.19 -23.10
CA PHE A 827 3.80 -25.83 -22.09
C PHE A 827 4.49 -27.02 -21.42
N GLN A 828 5.25 -27.82 -22.16
CA GLN A 828 5.96 -28.98 -21.65
C GLN A 828 7.13 -28.60 -20.73
N GLU A 829 7.92 -27.58 -21.09
CA GLU A 829 9.14 -27.16 -20.38
C GLU A 829 8.92 -26.17 -19.21
N GLN A 830 7.72 -26.10 -18.64
CA GLN A 830 7.47 -25.23 -17.49
C GLN A 830 8.11 -25.78 -16.22
N SER A 831 8.77 -24.90 -15.46
CA SER A 831 9.24 -25.21 -14.11
C SER A 831 8.26 -24.76 -13.04
N VAL A 832 7.55 -23.64 -13.29
CA VAL A 832 6.51 -23.10 -12.42
C VAL A 832 5.19 -23.06 -13.17
N GLU A 833 4.12 -23.58 -12.57
CA GLU A 833 2.80 -23.57 -13.18
C GLU A 833 2.21 -22.16 -13.15
N ASP A 834 2.22 -21.51 -14.31
CA ASP A 834 1.66 -20.17 -14.49
C ASP A 834 0.33 -20.22 -15.25
N ILE A 835 -0.65 -19.46 -14.76
CA ILE A 835 -1.98 -19.31 -15.38
C ILE A 835 -1.85 -18.70 -16.79
N VAL A 836 -0.87 -17.82 -17.01
CA VAL A 836 -0.62 -17.18 -18.31
C VAL A 836 -0.39 -18.20 -19.43
N MET A 837 0.35 -19.26 -19.14
CA MET A 837 0.64 -20.28 -20.14
C MET A 837 -0.59 -21.14 -20.46
N LEU A 838 -1.39 -21.43 -19.44
CA LEU A 838 -2.67 -22.12 -19.60
C LEU A 838 -3.67 -21.28 -20.40
N ASN A 839 -3.78 -19.99 -20.07
CA ASN A 839 -4.61 -19.02 -20.81
C ASN A 839 -4.16 -18.94 -22.26
N GLY A 840 -2.86 -18.76 -22.52
CA GLY A 840 -2.34 -18.67 -23.88
C GLY A 840 -2.56 -19.94 -24.70
N PHE A 841 -2.40 -21.12 -24.11
CA PHE A 841 -2.71 -22.37 -24.80
C PHE A 841 -4.20 -22.46 -25.14
N GLY A 842 -5.08 -22.18 -24.18
CA GLY A 842 -6.53 -22.20 -24.37
C GLY A 842 -6.98 -21.19 -25.43
N SER A 843 -6.50 -19.95 -25.37
CA SER A 843 -6.85 -18.88 -26.31
C SER A 843 -6.42 -19.20 -27.74
N VAL A 844 -5.26 -19.85 -27.95
CA VAL A 844 -4.83 -20.25 -29.29
C VAL A 844 -5.66 -21.41 -29.84
N VAL A 845 -5.94 -22.44 -29.04
CA VAL A 845 -6.80 -23.56 -29.47
C VAL A 845 -8.22 -23.08 -29.77
N ASN A 846 -8.78 -22.22 -28.92
CA ASN A 846 -10.10 -21.62 -29.12
C ASN A 846 -10.12 -20.68 -30.32
N GLY A 847 -9.06 -19.89 -30.54
CA GLY A 847 -8.93 -19.01 -31.69
C GLY A 847 -8.87 -19.76 -33.03
N LEU A 848 -8.14 -20.88 -33.09
CA LEU A 848 -8.04 -21.72 -34.29
C LEU A 848 -9.31 -22.56 -34.54
N GLY A 849 -10.04 -22.93 -33.49
CA GLY A 849 -11.27 -23.68 -33.57
C GLY A 849 -11.12 -24.99 -34.37
N ALA A 850 -11.92 -25.15 -35.44
CA ALA A 850 -11.91 -26.35 -36.28
C ALA A 850 -10.57 -26.64 -36.96
N ARG A 851 -9.71 -25.63 -37.16
CA ARG A 851 -8.37 -25.80 -37.74
C ARG A 851 -7.44 -26.60 -36.83
N CYS A 852 -7.71 -26.61 -35.51
CA CYS A 852 -6.90 -27.33 -34.54
C CYS A 852 -7.00 -28.87 -34.64
N LYS A 853 -7.94 -29.40 -35.44
CA LYS A 853 -8.22 -30.84 -35.53
C LYS A 853 -6.99 -31.75 -35.73
N PRO A 854 -6.04 -31.46 -36.64
CA PRO A 854 -4.87 -32.32 -36.85
C PRO A 854 -3.96 -32.43 -35.63
N TYR A 855 -3.99 -31.43 -34.74
CA TYR A 855 -3.09 -31.34 -33.59
C TYR A 855 -3.71 -31.90 -32.30
N LEU A 856 -5.04 -32.04 -32.24
CA LEU A 856 -5.75 -32.54 -31.04
C LEU A 856 -5.19 -33.88 -30.51
N PRO A 857 -4.84 -34.88 -31.33
CA PRO A 857 -4.25 -36.13 -30.83
C PRO A 857 -2.93 -35.91 -30.08
N GLN A 858 -2.06 -35.02 -30.58
CA GLN A 858 -0.78 -34.70 -29.95
C GLN A 858 -0.99 -33.90 -28.64
N ILE A 859 -1.93 -32.95 -28.65
CA ILE A 859 -2.31 -32.16 -27.46
C ILE A 859 -2.83 -33.09 -26.37
N ALA A 860 -3.78 -33.97 -26.69
CA ALA A 860 -4.34 -34.93 -25.73
C ALA A 860 -3.30 -35.91 -25.20
N SER A 861 -2.37 -36.39 -26.05
CA SER A 861 -1.26 -37.22 -25.59
C SER A 861 -0.36 -36.48 -24.58
N THR A 862 -0.11 -35.19 -24.80
CA THR A 862 0.69 -34.36 -23.89
C THR A 862 -0.04 -34.14 -22.57
N ILE A 863 -1.35 -33.89 -22.62
CA ILE A 863 -2.20 -33.72 -21.43
C ILE A 863 -2.22 -35.00 -20.59
N LEU A 864 -2.43 -36.16 -21.22
CA LEU A 864 -2.43 -37.45 -20.53
C LEU A 864 -1.06 -37.73 -19.86
N TRP A 865 0.03 -37.37 -20.53
CA TRP A 865 1.36 -37.48 -19.94
C TRP A 865 1.54 -36.57 -18.71
N ARG A 866 1.05 -35.32 -18.79
CA ARG A 866 1.11 -34.36 -17.66
C ARG A 866 0.17 -34.73 -16.51
N LEU A 867 -0.98 -35.34 -16.77
CA LEU A 867 -1.91 -35.82 -15.74
C LEU A 867 -1.32 -36.98 -14.92
N ASN A 868 -0.34 -37.70 -15.46
CA ASN A 868 0.39 -38.75 -14.75
C ASN A 868 1.64 -38.23 -14.01
N ASN A 869 1.87 -36.92 -13.96
CA ASN A 869 3.04 -36.36 -13.29
C ASN A 869 2.91 -36.47 -11.76
N LYS A 870 4.04 -36.60 -11.08
CA LYS A 870 4.12 -36.67 -9.61
C LYS A 870 3.66 -35.38 -8.95
N SER A 871 3.85 -34.24 -9.61
CA SER A 871 3.45 -32.93 -9.07
C SER A 871 1.94 -32.75 -9.16
N ALA A 872 1.30 -32.37 -8.04
CA ALA A 872 -0.13 -32.08 -7.97
C ALA A 872 -0.52 -30.87 -8.83
N THR A 873 0.30 -29.82 -8.83
CA THR A 873 0.09 -28.58 -9.58
C THR A 873 0.08 -28.81 -11.10
N VAL A 874 0.96 -29.68 -11.62
CA VAL A 874 0.97 -30.05 -13.04
C VAL A 874 -0.30 -30.81 -13.43
N ARG A 875 -0.79 -31.69 -12.55
CA ARG A 875 -2.03 -32.45 -12.77
C ARG A 875 -3.26 -31.52 -12.76
N GLN A 876 -3.26 -30.54 -11.87
CA GLN A 876 -4.28 -29.47 -11.84
C GLN A 876 -4.32 -28.72 -13.16
N GLN A 877 -3.17 -28.20 -13.60
CA GLN A 877 -3.06 -27.43 -14.85
C GLN A 877 -3.45 -28.26 -16.09
N ALA A 878 -3.14 -29.56 -16.10
CA ALA A 878 -3.55 -30.47 -17.17
C ALA A 878 -5.08 -30.65 -17.21
N ALA A 879 -5.73 -30.82 -16.04
CA ALA A 879 -7.18 -30.89 -15.95
C ALA A 879 -7.86 -29.58 -16.37
N ASP A 880 -7.32 -28.44 -15.92
CA ASP A 880 -7.81 -27.12 -16.31
C ASP A 880 -7.67 -26.89 -17.82
N LEU A 881 -6.59 -27.38 -18.45
CA LEU A 881 -6.44 -27.29 -19.90
C LEU A 881 -7.53 -28.07 -20.63
N ILE A 882 -7.89 -29.28 -20.15
CA ILE A 882 -8.99 -30.07 -20.73
C ILE A 882 -10.30 -29.26 -20.70
N SER A 883 -10.58 -28.60 -19.57
CA SER A 883 -11.81 -27.82 -19.42
C SER A 883 -11.94 -26.69 -20.45
N ARG A 884 -10.81 -26.11 -20.88
CA ARG A 884 -10.76 -25.01 -21.85
C ARG A 884 -10.85 -25.49 -23.29
N ILE A 885 -10.32 -26.67 -23.60
CA ILE A 885 -10.29 -27.21 -24.98
C ILE A 885 -11.49 -28.11 -25.31
N ALA A 886 -12.27 -28.56 -24.32
CA ALA A 886 -13.36 -29.52 -24.49
C ALA A 886 -14.38 -29.09 -25.57
N MET A 887 -14.72 -27.81 -25.61
CA MET A 887 -15.65 -27.27 -26.63
C MET A 887 -15.07 -27.35 -28.05
N VAL A 888 -13.77 -27.09 -28.23
CA VAL A 888 -13.10 -27.19 -29.54
C VAL A 888 -12.99 -28.65 -29.98
N MET A 889 -12.73 -29.57 -29.05
CA MET A 889 -12.72 -31.00 -29.35
C MET A 889 -14.08 -31.50 -29.86
N LYS A 890 -15.18 -31.02 -29.27
CA LYS A 890 -16.54 -31.30 -29.78
C LYS A 890 -16.75 -30.74 -31.17
N GLN A 891 -16.38 -29.47 -31.39
CA GLN A 891 -16.53 -28.82 -32.70
C GLN A 891 -15.74 -29.53 -33.81
N CYS A 892 -14.61 -30.16 -33.48
CA CYS A 892 -13.81 -30.95 -34.41
C CYS A 892 -14.38 -32.36 -34.68
N GLY A 893 -15.39 -32.80 -33.92
CA GLY A 893 -16.00 -34.13 -34.01
C GLY A 893 -15.14 -35.26 -33.43
N GLU A 894 -14.25 -34.96 -32.47
CA GLU A 894 -13.33 -35.93 -31.86
C GLU A 894 -13.87 -36.49 -30.52
N ASP A 895 -15.11 -36.98 -30.53
CA ASP A 895 -15.80 -37.49 -29.34
C ASP A 895 -15.08 -38.71 -28.73
N ALA A 896 -14.42 -39.52 -29.55
CA ALA A 896 -13.64 -40.67 -29.09
C ALA A 896 -12.44 -40.24 -28.22
N LEU A 897 -11.78 -39.13 -28.59
CA LEU A 897 -10.65 -38.57 -27.83
C LEU A 897 -11.15 -37.98 -26.51
N MET A 898 -12.29 -37.28 -26.54
CA MET A 898 -12.93 -36.73 -25.34
C MET A 898 -13.39 -37.85 -24.38
N GLY A 899 -13.99 -38.91 -24.92
CA GLY A 899 -14.37 -40.09 -24.13
C GLY A 899 -13.17 -40.75 -23.46
N LYS A 900 -12.03 -40.84 -24.16
CA LYS A 900 -10.78 -41.34 -23.57
C LYS A 900 -10.28 -40.45 -22.44
N LEU A 901 -10.29 -39.13 -22.60
CA LEU A 901 -9.95 -38.18 -21.53
C LEU A 901 -10.91 -38.32 -20.34
N GLY A 902 -12.21 -38.48 -20.60
CA GLY A 902 -13.24 -38.67 -19.59
C GLY A 902 -13.04 -39.92 -18.73
N VAL A 903 -12.69 -41.06 -19.34
CA VAL A 903 -12.36 -42.30 -18.60
C VAL A 903 -11.16 -42.08 -17.69
N VAL A 904 -10.08 -41.47 -18.21
CA VAL A 904 -8.88 -41.22 -17.41
C VAL A 904 -9.19 -40.26 -16.25
N LEU A 905 -9.89 -39.15 -16.50
CA LEU A 905 -10.30 -38.23 -15.44
C LEU A 905 -11.19 -38.89 -14.38
N TYR A 906 -12.04 -39.85 -14.78
CA TYR A 906 -12.86 -40.62 -13.86
C TYR A 906 -12.02 -41.57 -12.98
N GLU A 907 -10.95 -42.15 -13.50
CA GLU A 907 -10.00 -42.94 -12.71
C GLU A 907 -9.27 -42.09 -11.65
N TYR A 908 -9.07 -40.80 -11.93
CA TYR A 908 -8.44 -39.83 -11.02
C TYR A 908 -9.41 -39.21 -9.98
N LEU A 909 -10.66 -39.67 -9.86
CA LEU A 909 -11.58 -39.17 -8.83
C LEU A 909 -11.15 -39.51 -7.39
N GLY A 910 -10.20 -40.42 -7.23
CA GLY A 910 -9.58 -40.77 -5.95
C GLY A 910 -8.41 -39.88 -5.53
N GLU A 911 -8.23 -38.71 -6.17
CA GLU A 911 -7.14 -37.79 -5.88
C GLU A 911 -7.18 -37.24 -4.44
N GLU A 912 -6.03 -37.26 -3.76
CA GLU A 912 -5.92 -36.85 -2.35
C GLU A 912 -5.97 -35.31 -2.18
N TYR A 913 -5.53 -34.57 -3.20
CA TYR A 913 -5.47 -33.11 -3.16
C TYR A 913 -6.79 -32.48 -3.63
N PRO A 914 -7.48 -31.69 -2.79
CA PRO A 914 -8.81 -31.16 -3.10
C PRO A 914 -8.81 -30.15 -4.26
N GLU A 915 -7.73 -29.38 -4.43
CA GLU A 915 -7.59 -28.40 -5.53
C GLU A 915 -7.50 -29.08 -6.90
N VAL A 916 -6.72 -30.17 -6.96
CA VAL A 916 -6.59 -31.00 -8.17
C VAL A 916 -7.90 -31.74 -8.45
N LEU A 917 -8.53 -32.31 -7.43
CA LEU A 917 -9.82 -32.98 -7.56
C LEU A 917 -10.90 -32.03 -8.07
N GLY A 918 -10.94 -30.79 -7.55
CA GLY A 918 -11.85 -29.75 -8.04
C GLY A 918 -11.66 -29.46 -9.53
N SER A 919 -10.41 -29.39 -9.98
CA SER A 919 -10.06 -29.15 -11.39
C SER A 919 -10.41 -30.34 -12.29
N ILE A 920 -10.20 -31.57 -11.81
CA ILE A 920 -10.62 -32.81 -12.49
C ILE A 920 -12.14 -32.87 -12.64
N LEU A 921 -12.89 -32.53 -11.58
CA LEU A 921 -14.35 -32.45 -11.63
C LEU A 921 -14.83 -31.35 -12.58
N GLY A 922 -14.12 -30.21 -12.63
CA GLY A 922 -14.35 -29.15 -13.61
C GLY A 922 -14.17 -29.62 -15.05
N ALA A 923 -13.09 -30.37 -15.32
CA ALA A 923 -12.83 -31.00 -16.61
C ALA A 923 -13.89 -32.04 -16.98
N LEU A 924 -14.31 -32.90 -16.04
CA LEU A 924 -15.39 -33.88 -16.27
C LEU A 924 -16.72 -33.20 -16.57
N ARG A 925 -17.06 -32.12 -15.84
CA ARG A 925 -18.28 -31.35 -16.06
C ARG A 925 -18.29 -30.70 -17.44
N THR A 926 -17.17 -30.14 -17.88
CA THR A 926 -17.06 -29.50 -19.20
C THR A 926 -17.10 -30.53 -20.32
N CYS A 927 -16.40 -31.66 -20.19
CA CYS A 927 -16.50 -32.79 -21.14
C CYS A 927 -17.89 -33.45 -21.19
N SER A 928 -18.71 -33.32 -20.14
CA SER A 928 -20.09 -33.84 -20.14
C SER A 928 -21.11 -32.82 -20.71
N ARG A 929 -20.75 -31.54 -20.74
CA ARG A 929 -21.57 -30.43 -21.26
C ARG A 929 -21.31 -30.20 -22.75
N ALA A 930 -20.03 -30.22 -23.13
CA ALA A 930 -19.63 -30.53 -24.49
C ALA A 930 -20.16 -31.92 -24.83
#